data_AF-A0A1I7V896-F1
#
_entry.id   AF-A0A1I7V896-F1
#
_cell.length_a   1.000
_cell.length_b   1.000
_cell.length_c   1.000
_cell.angle_alpha   90.00
_cell.angle_beta   90.00
_cell.angle_gamma   90.00
#
_symmetry.space_group_name_H-M   'P 1'
#
loop_
_entity.id
_entity.type
_entity.pdbx_description
1 polymer ?
#
loop_
_entity_poly.entity_id
_entity_poly.type
_entity_poly.pdbx_seq_one_letter_code
_entity_poly.pdbx_strand_id
1 'polypeptide(L)'
;MDFDPEHPKWLCCCCRLVNGLMILASSEIVLSVLLLLYSIAYIAIPSNPDEQYDNDLWFMIILIPISIMYGVTSALLFFGINKYKEKLLYPTLVARAIIVIFMQVFGVSVAVRPSPSINDVNWDESDDEKMHKNLVKKNMQVSNLPHSKIAYDGRVEWNSTKSMDATIHQFRTAVLSANVRVIKQILKDFHNLTSGHIERLLALLIDRTSAEPTKEALMTAICIGSRPLVEFILSLFMEYPGEERNGCRKSKSFPAHMTPLMLACICNNFSIVQCLLLRKHYMQLPHRPDCSCEECSRSAHCMTNSVILLDTYRAISSEPFLWLACTDPLLAAFNLATDLQVCEEMEKEHKVAYRDLRQNVMTFAVKIAEQCWTTEEIHVLLSRKVGSPLADCELHFPRIQLALKAHMKPFLSSLGVQATMEDCWRGMWTDSETFKCQDLSRKLRHFLFYPILALLHAVSAGACIKTFKYPLASIGVTFRNLYWSFYGYLAPWDYKLIVGNAGPNQEPTEHPLTNYAGEITIAAFHIAVVITLLNLMISMLVRTADKIQKNEDLEWKFTRCQIYAEYFDWFTAIPPPFNLIYNTTYALRRIFSNKFTFVYPDLWIPVKIWNPSLNDVIEQDFLYLKLMRLLFERYRFAEEYHYQTVMKDDADRFIDKEKHIPPILSFMNSPPVSHKMITY
;
A
#
# COMPACT_ATOMS: atom_id res chain seq x y z
N MET A 1 22.83 -48.81 -29.36
CA MET A 1 23.81 -48.81 -28.27
C MET A 1 23.81 -50.24 -27.74
N ASP A 2 24.71 -51.08 -28.23
CA ASP A 2 24.78 -52.45 -27.78
C ASP A 2 25.51 -52.42 -26.43
N PHE A 3 24.77 -52.72 -25.36
CA PHE A 3 25.31 -52.69 -24.01
C PHE A 3 26.06 -54.00 -23.81
N ASP A 4 27.33 -54.02 -24.20
CA ASP A 4 28.21 -55.16 -23.97
C ASP A 4 28.75 -55.11 -22.51
N PRO A 5 28.28 -56.02 -21.64
CA PRO A 5 28.60 -56.01 -20.22
C PRO A 5 30.04 -56.46 -19.90
N GLU A 6 30.75 -57.03 -20.88
CA GLU A 6 32.16 -57.41 -20.74
C GLU A 6 33.13 -56.40 -21.36
N HIS A 7 32.62 -55.31 -21.94
CA HIS A 7 33.45 -54.32 -22.62
C HIS A 7 34.42 -53.63 -21.62
N PRO A 8 35.72 -53.49 -21.97
CA PRO A 8 36.75 -52.93 -21.07
C PRO A 8 36.55 -51.46 -20.67
N LYS A 9 35.53 -50.78 -21.20
CA LYS A 9 35.17 -49.38 -20.88
C LYS A 9 34.49 -49.27 -19.51
N TRP A 10 34.03 -50.39 -18.95
CA TRP A 10 33.25 -50.45 -17.71
C TRP A 10 34.05 -50.93 -16.49
N LEU A 11 35.39 -50.92 -16.60
CA LEU A 11 36.33 -51.16 -15.51
C LEU A 11 36.76 -49.83 -14.89
N CYS A 12 36.29 -49.55 -13.67
CA CYS A 12 36.75 -48.42 -12.87
C CYS A 12 37.23 -48.94 -11.52
N CYS A 13 38.48 -48.62 -11.13
CA CYS A 13 39.06 -48.87 -9.81
C CYS A 13 38.68 -50.20 -9.16
N CYS A 14 39.06 -51.32 -9.80
CA CYS A 14 38.94 -52.70 -9.28
C CYS A 14 37.53 -53.30 -9.17
N CYS A 15 36.47 -52.64 -9.65
CA CYS A 15 35.11 -53.19 -9.68
C CYS A 15 34.53 -53.21 -11.10
N ARG A 16 33.92 -54.33 -11.52
CA ARG A 16 33.10 -54.38 -12.75
C ARG A 16 31.79 -53.63 -12.49
N LEU A 17 31.42 -52.69 -13.38
CA LEU A 17 30.14 -51.95 -13.30
C LEU A 17 28.93 -52.88 -13.10
N VAL A 18 28.96 -54.06 -13.72
CA VAL A 18 27.95 -55.12 -13.59
C VAL A 18 27.75 -55.57 -12.14
N ASN A 19 28.85 -55.76 -11.40
CA ASN A 19 28.80 -56.14 -9.99
C ASN A 19 28.24 -55.00 -9.13
N GLY A 20 28.59 -53.75 -9.45
CA GLY A 20 28.05 -52.56 -8.78
C GLY A 20 26.53 -52.42 -8.98
N LEU A 21 26.05 -52.62 -10.22
CA LEU A 21 24.62 -52.60 -10.54
C LEU A 21 23.85 -53.75 -9.88
N MET A 22 24.45 -54.93 -9.76
CA MET A 22 23.85 -56.05 -9.03
C MET A 22 23.76 -55.81 -7.52
N ILE A 23 24.81 -55.22 -6.91
CA ILE A 23 24.79 -54.85 -5.48
C ILE A 23 23.71 -53.79 -5.24
N LEU A 24 23.62 -52.77 -6.10
CA LEU A 24 22.58 -51.74 -6.02
C LEU A 24 21.17 -52.34 -6.15
N ALA A 25 20.95 -53.20 -7.14
CA ALA A 25 19.65 -53.85 -7.31
C ALA A 25 19.27 -54.72 -6.10
N SER A 26 20.25 -55.41 -5.51
CA SER A 26 20.02 -56.26 -4.33
C SER A 26 19.67 -55.44 -3.08
N SER A 27 20.35 -54.30 -2.84
CA SER A 27 20.05 -53.43 -1.70
C SER A 27 18.70 -52.72 -1.85
N GLU A 28 18.32 -52.36 -3.08
CA GLU A 28 17.01 -51.77 -3.40
C GLU A 28 15.85 -52.76 -3.20
N ILE A 29 16.04 -54.04 -3.52
CA ILE A 29 15.03 -55.08 -3.24
C ILE A 29 14.80 -55.18 -1.72
N VAL A 30 15.89 -55.25 -0.94
CA VAL A 30 15.81 -55.31 0.53
C VAL A 30 15.08 -54.10 1.09
N LEU A 31 15.42 -52.90 0.64
CA LEU A 31 14.76 -51.66 1.07
C LEU A 31 13.27 -51.65 0.72
N SER A 32 12.90 -52.07 -0.49
CA SER A 32 11.50 -52.12 -0.93
C SER A 32 10.64 -53.06 -0.08
N VAL A 33 11.21 -54.20 0.34
CA VAL A 33 10.53 -55.17 1.21
C VAL A 33 10.38 -54.62 2.62
N LEU A 34 11.40 -53.96 3.17
CA LEU A 34 11.33 -53.33 4.49
C LEU A 34 10.29 -52.20 4.53
N LEU A 35 10.24 -51.34 3.51
CA LEU A 35 9.24 -50.28 3.40
C LEU A 35 7.82 -50.84 3.26
N LEU A 36 7.66 -51.92 2.49
CA LEU A 36 6.37 -52.61 2.36
C LEU A 36 5.93 -53.20 3.71
N LEU A 37 6.81 -53.90 4.41
CA LEU A 37 6.50 -54.46 5.74
C LEU A 37 6.17 -53.38 6.76
N TYR A 38 6.91 -52.26 6.76
CA TYR A 38 6.65 -51.12 7.62
C TYR A 38 5.27 -50.49 7.34
N SER A 39 4.94 -50.25 6.07
CA SER A 39 3.64 -49.67 5.69
C SER A 39 2.45 -50.58 6.05
N ILE A 40 2.60 -51.90 5.91
CA ILE A 40 1.57 -52.87 6.30
C ILE A 40 1.46 -52.95 7.83
N ALA A 41 2.58 -52.94 8.57
CA ALA A 41 2.57 -52.94 10.02
C ALA A 41 1.94 -51.67 10.60
N TYR A 42 2.22 -50.52 9.98
CA TYR A 42 1.62 -49.24 10.37
C TYR A 42 0.09 -49.22 10.20
N ILE A 43 -0.43 -49.81 9.12
CA ILE A 43 -1.88 -49.94 8.90
C ILE A 43 -2.51 -50.99 9.82
N ALA A 44 -1.78 -52.04 10.18
CA ALA A 44 -2.30 -53.16 10.96
C ALA A 44 -2.33 -52.91 12.48
N ILE A 45 -1.58 -51.93 13.00
CA ILE A 45 -1.60 -51.57 14.42
C ILE A 45 -2.75 -50.58 14.67
N PRO A 46 -3.79 -50.94 15.43
CA PRO A 46 -4.89 -50.03 15.73
C PRO A 46 -4.42 -49.03 16.80
N SER A 47 -4.06 -47.82 16.38
CA SER A 47 -3.88 -46.68 17.30
C SER A 47 -5.24 -46.03 17.60
N ASN A 48 -5.36 -45.45 18.81
CA ASN A 48 -6.57 -44.81 19.33
C ASN A 48 -7.25 -43.86 18.31
N PRO A 49 -8.60 -43.84 18.25
CA PRO A 49 -9.35 -43.08 17.24
C PRO A 49 -9.23 -41.56 17.35
N ASP A 50 -8.66 -41.02 18.43
CA ASP A 50 -8.60 -39.57 18.68
C ASP A 50 -7.32 -38.88 18.14
N GLU A 51 -6.35 -39.62 17.57
CA GLU A 51 -5.09 -39.06 17.04
C GLU A 51 -4.83 -39.37 15.56
N GLN A 52 -5.86 -39.81 14.82
CA GLN A 52 -5.68 -40.19 13.42
C GLN A 52 -5.70 -38.96 12.49
N TYR A 53 -4.53 -38.41 12.19
CA TYR A 53 -4.37 -37.48 11.06
C TYR A 53 -4.67 -38.21 9.74
N ASP A 54 -5.83 -37.93 9.13
CA ASP A 54 -6.30 -38.54 7.87
C ASP A 54 -5.24 -38.51 6.74
N ASN A 55 -4.35 -37.51 6.72
CA ASN A 55 -3.35 -37.34 5.67
C ASN A 55 -2.21 -38.38 5.72
N ASP A 56 -1.86 -38.90 6.89
CA ASP A 56 -0.74 -39.85 7.02
C ASP A 56 -1.15 -41.26 6.57
N LEU A 57 -2.43 -41.62 6.74
CA LEU A 57 -2.98 -42.89 6.27
C LEU A 57 -2.98 -42.98 4.75
N TRP A 58 -3.42 -41.92 4.05
CA TRP A 58 -3.40 -41.87 2.58
C TRP A 58 -1.99 -41.97 2.01
N PHE A 59 -1.01 -41.34 2.67
CA PHE A 59 0.40 -41.45 2.28
C PHE A 59 0.90 -42.89 2.37
N MET A 60 0.59 -43.60 3.46
CA MET A 60 0.99 -44.99 3.64
C MET A 60 0.30 -45.93 2.64
N ILE A 61 -0.97 -45.69 2.30
CA ILE A 61 -1.71 -46.44 1.27
C ILE A 61 -1.07 -46.27 -0.12
N ILE A 62 -0.58 -45.07 -0.45
CA ILE A 62 0.09 -44.79 -1.73
C ILE A 62 1.52 -45.36 -1.76
N LEU A 63 2.20 -45.45 -0.61
CA LEU A 63 3.56 -45.96 -0.50
C LEU A 63 3.66 -47.47 -0.82
N ILE A 64 2.60 -48.24 -0.57
CA ILE A 64 2.53 -49.69 -0.85
C ILE A 64 2.72 -50.02 -2.34
N PRO A 65 1.88 -49.54 -3.28
CA PRO A 65 2.02 -49.86 -4.70
C PRO A 65 3.33 -49.34 -5.30
N ILE A 66 3.85 -48.21 -4.80
CA ILE A 66 5.15 -47.67 -5.21
C ILE A 66 6.29 -48.60 -4.77
N SER A 67 6.24 -49.11 -3.54
CA SER A 67 7.25 -50.04 -3.01
C SER A 67 7.24 -51.37 -3.78
N ILE A 68 6.05 -51.89 -4.13
CA ILE A 68 5.92 -53.10 -4.96
C ILE A 68 6.50 -52.87 -6.36
N MET A 69 6.12 -51.78 -7.02
CA MET A 69 6.62 -51.45 -8.36
C MET A 69 8.15 -51.27 -8.35
N TYR A 70 8.69 -50.58 -7.33
CA TYR A 70 10.12 -50.38 -7.17
C TYR A 70 10.84 -51.72 -6.99
N GLY A 71 10.34 -52.61 -6.12
CA GLY A 71 10.89 -53.96 -5.92
C GLY A 71 10.87 -54.82 -7.19
N VAL A 72 9.78 -54.79 -7.97
CA VAL A 72 9.64 -55.54 -9.23
C VAL A 72 10.64 -55.03 -10.28
N THR A 73 10.80 -53.71 -10.42
CA THR A 73 11.79 -53.15 -11.37
C THR A 73 13.22 -53.50 -10.99
N SER A 74 13.53 -53.58 -9.69
CA SER A 74 14.84 -54.02 -9.17
C SER A 74 15.12 -55.50 -9.37
N ALA A 75 14.12 -56.35 -9.16
CA ALA A 75 14.23 -57.78 -9.46
C ALA A 75 14.45 -58.04 -10.96
N LEU A 76 13.72 -57.33 -11.84
CA LEU A 76 13.88 -57.44 -13.30
C LEU A 76 15.27 -56.99 -13.77
N LEU A 77 15.87 -55.98 -13.13
CA LEU A 77 17.24 -55.54 -13.43
C LEU A 77 18.27 -56.59 -12.97
N PHE A 78 18.09 -57.16 -11.79
CA PHE A 78 18.95 -58.24 -11.28
C PHE A 78 18.92 -59.48 -12.21
N PHE A 79 17.73 -59.92 -12.62
CA PHE A 79 17.59 -61.03 -13.57
C PHE A 79 18.01 -60.68 -15.00
N GLY A 80 17.78 -59.44 -15.43
CA GLY A 80 18.15 -58.94 -16.76
C GLY A 80 19.67 -58.92 -16.95
N ILE A 81 20.41 -58.55 -15.91
CA ILE A 81 21.87 -58.60 -15.86
C ILE A 81 22.37 -60.05 -15.77
N ASN A 82 21.80 -60.88 -14.89
CA ASN A 82 22.28 -62.25 -14.67
C ASN A 82 21.99 -63.22 -15.84
N LYS A 83 20.92 -62.99 -16.62
CA LYS A 83 20.59 -63.78 -17.83
C LYS A 83 21.00 -63.11 -19.14
N TYR A 84 21.74 -61.99 -19.09
CA TYR A 84 22.24 -61.26 -20.27
C TYR A 84 21.16 -60.98 -21.34
N LYS A 85 19.96 -60.56 -20.90
CA LYS A 85 18.85 -60.26 -21.82
C LYS A 85 18.65 -58.75 -21.96
N GLU A 86 19.22 -58.18 -23.01
CA GLU A 86 19.12 -56.74 -23.33
C GLU A 86 17.67 -56.24 -23.45
N LYS A 87 16.74 -57.10 -23.91
CA LYS A 87 15.31 -56.77 -24.04
C LYS A 87 14.61 -56.44 -22.71
N LEU A 88 15.20 -56.82 -21.57
CA LEU A 88 14.67 -56.53 -20.22
C LEU A 88 15.33 -55.30 -19.57
N LEU A 89 16.51 -54.90 -20.04
CA LEU A 89 17.35 -53.89 -19.38
C LEU A 89 16.95 -52.45 -19.77
N TYR A 90 16.56 -52.22 -21.02
CA TYR A 90 16.14 -50.90 -21.50
C TYR A 90 14.81 -50.41 -20.89
N PRO A 91 13.72 -51.21 -20.88
CA PRO A 91 12.45 -50.78 -20.29
C PRO A 91 12.54 -50.53 -18.78
N THR A 92 13.40 -51.26 -18.07
CA THR A 92 13.58 -51.14 -16.62
C THR A 92 14.32 -49.87 -16.22
N LEU A 93 15.36 -49.48 -16.97
CA LEU A 93 16.05 -48.20 -16.76
C LEU A 93 15.14 -46.99 -17.06
N VAL A 94 14.34 -47.08 -18.12
CA VAL A 94 13.36 -46.03 -18.47
C VAL A 94 12.29 -45.89 -17.38
N ALA A 95 11.73 -47.01 -16.90
CA ALA A 95 10.75 -46.99 -15.81
C ALA A 95 11.30 -46.36 -14.53
N ARG A 96 12.57 -46.63 -14.19
CA ARG A 96 13.26 -46.01 -13.04
C ARG A 96 13.49 -44.51 -13.22
N ALA A 97 13.91 -44.07 -14.39
CA ALA A 97 14.07 -42.64 -14.68
C ALA A 97 12.72 -41.89 -14.51
N ILE A 98 11.62 -42.49 -14.99
CA ILE A 98 10.28 -41.91 -14.83
C ILE A 98 9.86 -41.84 -13.35
N ILE A 99 10.16 -42.87 -12.55
CA ILE A 99 9.86 -42.89 -11.10
C ILE A 99 10.67 -41.86 -10.33
N VAL A 100 11.97 -41.68 -10.65
CA VAL A 100 12.82 -40.66 -10.02
C VAL A 100 12.32 -39.26 -10.35
N ILE A 101 11.95 -39.01 -11.61
CA ILE A 101 11.35 -37.74 -12.03
C ILE A 101 10.02 -37.51 -11.28
N PHE A 102 9.17 -38.53 -11.17
CA PHE A 102 7.92 -38.43 -10.41
C PHE A 102 8.18 -38.12 -8.92
N MET A 103 9.08 -38.84 -8.26
CA MET A 103 9.46 -38.59 -6.86
C MET A 103 10.08 -37.20 -6.63
N GLN A 104 10.87 -36.68 -7.58
CA GLN A 104 11.43 -35.32 -7.47
C GLN A 104 10.37 -34.23 -7.69
N VAL A 105 9.41 -34.47 -8.59
CA VAL A 105 8.33 -33.51 -8.86
C VAL A 105 7.31 -33.47 -7.72
N PHE A 106 6.99 -34.61 -7.10
CA PHE A 106 5.97 -34.69 -6.06
C PHE A 106 6.51 -34.73 -4.62
N GLY A 107 7.75 -35.19 -4.40
CA GLY A 107 8.37 -35.30 -3.08
C GLY A 107 8.76 -33.96 -2.45
N VAL A 108 8.92 -32.91 -3.26
CA VAL A 108 9.24 -31.55 -2.77
C VAL A 108 7.99 -30.84 -2.18
N SER A 109 6.79 -31.40 -2.34
CA SER A 109 5.55 -30.75 -1.89
C SER A 109 5.11 -31.07 -0.45
N VAL A 110 5.89 -31.80 0.36
CA VAL A 110 5.46 -32.20 1.72
C VAL A 110 6.16 -31.45 2.87
N ALA A 111 7.12 -30.57 2.60
CA ALA A 111 7.89 -29.92 3.67
C ALA A 111 7.53 -28.44 3.90
N VAL A 112 6.27 -28.08 4.15
CA VAL A 112 5.91 -26.88 4.93
C VAL A 112 4.55 -27.09 5.61
N ARG A 113 4.54 -27.33 6.94
CA ARG A 113 3.40 -26.98 7.80
C ARG A 113 3.87 -25.93 8.81
N PRO A 114 3.12 -24.84 9.03
CA PRO A 114 3.27 -24.01 10.22
C PRO A 114 2.68 -24.75 11.43
N SER A 115 3.28 -24.56 12.60
CA SER A 115 2.80 -25.08 13.88
C SER A 115 1.44 -24.49 14.27
N PRO A 116 0.50 -25.25 14.86
CA PRO A 116 -0.69 -24.68 15.46
C PRO A 116 -0.36 -24.20 16.88
N SER A 117 -0.46 -22.88 17.11
CA SER A 117 -0.54 -22.32 18.46
C SER A 117 -2.00 -22.33 18.92
N ILE A 118 -2.18 -22.97 20.07
CA ILE A 118 -3.34 -23.06 20.96
C ILE A 118 -4.10 -21.73 21.13
N ASN A 119 -5.40 -21.73 20.82
CA ASN A 119 -6.50 -21.24 21.67
C ASN A 119 -7.85 -21.41 20.94
N ASP A 120 -8.43 -22.60 21.04
CA ASP A 120 -9.86 -22.80 20.80
C ASP A 120 -10.63 -22.35 22.06
N VAL A 121 -11.35 -21.23 21.95
CA VAL A 121 -12.52 -20.98 22.79
C VAL A 121 -13.72 -21.34 21.95
N ASN A 122 -14.32 -22.46 22.31
CA ASN A 122 -15.56 -22.98 21.76
C ASN A 122 -16.70 -21.99 22.06
N TRP A 123 -17.42 -21.56 21.02
CA TRP A 123 -18.81 -21.11 21.14
C TRP A 123 -19.63 -21.87 20.11
N ASP A 124 -20.45 -22.78 20.65
CA ASP A 124 -21.40 -23.60 19.90
C ASP A 124 -22.28 -22.75 18.98
N GLU A 125 -22.44 -23.24 17.75
CA GLU A 125 -23.56 -22.88 16.89
C GLU A 125 -24.89 -23.18 17.61
N SER A 126 -25.67 -22.15 17.90
CA SER A 126 -27.13 -22.29 17.94
C SER A 126 -27.86 -20.96 17.67
N ASP A 127 -28.87 -21.05 16.79
CA ASP A 127 -30.08 -20.24 16.69
C ASP A 127 -30.09 -18.80 16.12
N ASP A 128 -28.98 -18.19 15.70
CA ASP A 128 -29.03 -16.80 15.20
C ASP A 128 -29.41 -16.63 13.71
N GLU A 129 -29.36 -17.69 12.90
CA GLU A 129 -29.62 -17.59 11.46
C GLU A 129 -31.13 -17.56 11.10
N LYS A 130 -32.01 -17.85 12.06
CA LYS A 130 -33.48 -17.73 11.89
C LYS A 130 -34.04 -16.40 12.36
N MET A 131 -33.34 -15.65 13.22
CA MET A 131 -33.80 -14.34 13.69
C MET A 131 -33.50 -13.23 12.67
N HIS A 132 -32.42 -13.36 11.90
CA HIS A 132 -31.98 -12.31 10.97
C HIS A 132 -32.87 -12.14 9.73
N LYS A 133 -33.49 -13.23 9.21
CA LYS A 133 -34.42 -13.15 8.06
C LYS A 133 -35.79 -12.56 8.41
N ASN A 134 -36.20 -12.57 9.67
CA ASN A 134 -37.46 -11.98 10.12
C ASN A 134 -37.34 -10.49 10.50
N LEU A 135 -36.13 -10.02 10.84
CA LEU A 135 -35.86 -8.60 11.13
C LEU A 135 -35.74 -7.76 9.84
N VAL A 136 -35.16 -8.32 8.78
CA VAL A 136 -34.98 -7.60 7.49
C VAL A 136 -36.32 -7.39 6.75
N LYS A 137 -37.33 -8.23 7.02
CA LYS A 137 -38.66 -8.07 6.39
C LYS A 137 -39.60 -7.13 7.13
N LYS A 138 -39.28 -6.72 8.36
CA LYS A 138 -40.13 -5.85 9.19
C LYS A 138 -39.75 -4.35 9.14
N ASN A 139 -38.56 -4.02 8.64
CA ASN A 139 -38.07 -2.63 8.57
C ASN A 139 -38.34 -1.93 7.23
N MET A 140 -39.17 -2.51 6.36
CA MET A 140 -39.66 -1.88 5.13
C MET A 140 -41.12 -1.41 5.26
N GLN A 141 -41.48 -0.86 6.42
CA GLN A 141 -42.64 -0.01 6.59
C GLN A 141 -42.24 1.23 7.36
N VAL A 142 -42.25 2.35 6.65
CA VAL A 142 -42.18 3.69 7.21
C VAL A 142 -43.28 3.83 8.25
N SER A 143 -42.91 3.88 9.52
CA SER A 143 -43.77 4.31 10.61
C SER A 143 -43.26 5.66 11.13
N ASN A 144 -44.14 6.65 11.01
CA ASN A 144 -43.97 7.99 11.57
C ASN A 144 -43.61 7.89 13.05
N LEU A 145 -42.39 8.29 13.41
CA LEU A 145 -42.01 8.49 14.81
C LEU A 145 -42.23 9.96 15.22
N PRO A 146 -42.74 10.21 16.43
CA PRO A 146 -43.12 11.54 16.88
C PRO A 146 -41.87 12.37 17.19
N HIS A 147 -41.97 13.67 16.90
CA HIS A 147 -41.00 14.68 17.29
C HIS A 147 -40.75 14.69 18.80
N SER A 148 -39.77 13.93 19.29
CA SER A 148 -39.07 14.21 20.53
C SER A 148 -37.72 14.83 20.20
N LYS A 149 -37.59 16.09 20.58
CA LYS A 149 -36.36 16.88 20.54
C LYS A 149 -35.27 16.14 21.31
N ILE A 150 -34.24 15.66 20.60
CA ILE A 150 -32.80 15.84 20.83
C ILE A 150 -32.14 15.22 19.59
N ALA A 151 -32.08 16.00 18.52
CA ALA A 151 -31.23 15.74 17.37
C ALA A 151 -30.33 16.97 17.24
N TYR A 152 -29.03 16.78 17.45
CA TYR A 152 -28.05 17.81 17.15
C TYR A 152 -27.82 17.76 15.64
N ASP A 153 -28.53 18.62 14.89
CA ASP A 153 -28.32 18.87 13.47
C ASP A 153 -26.90 19.40 13.31
N GLY A 154 -26.02 18.64 12.65
CA GLY A 154 -24.59 18.88 12.51
C GLY A 154 -24.18 20.16 11.75
N ARG A 155 -25.10 21.11 11.55
CA ARG A 155 -24.72 22.52 11.50
C ARG A 155 -24.21 22.92 12.88
N VAL A 156 -23.02 23.52 12.96
CA VAL A 156 -22.93 24.67 13.86
C VAL A 156 -23.75 25.76 13.17
N GLU A 157 -25.08 25.62 13.21
CA GLU A 157 -25.90 26.81 13.32
C GLU A 157 -25.44 27.30 14.68
N TRP A 158 -24.47 28.21 14.60
CA TRP A 158 -24.34 29.19 15.63
C TRP A 158 -25.72 29.81 15.65
N ASN A 159 -26.57 29.31 16.56
CA ASN A 159 -27.73 30.04 16.96
C ASN A 159 -27.08 31.32 17.47
N SER A 160 -27.07 32.33 16.61
CA SER A 160 -27.33 33.69 16.99
C SER A 160 -28.62 33.66 17.79
N THR A 161 -28.48 33.18 19.01
CA THR A 161 -29.17 33.74 20.12
C THR A 161 -28.89 35.21 19.94
N LYS A 162 -29.94 35.99 19.76
CA LYS A 162 -29.87 37.45 19.66
C LYS A 162 -28.93 38.05 20.73
N SER A 163 -28.74 37.31 21.83
CA SER A 163 -27.68 37.46 22.83
C SER A 163 -26.26 37.67 22.27
N MET A 164 -25.68 36.80 21.44
CA MET A 164 -24.26 36.99 21.06
C MET A 164 -24.05 37.98 19.93
N ASP A 165 -25.00 38.14 19.00
CA ASP A 165 -24.92 39.27 18.07
C ASP A 165 -25.02 40.60 18.84
N ALA A 166 -25.83 40.63 19.91
CA ALA A 166 -25.87 41.77 20.83
C ALA A 166 -24.56 41.92 21.63
N THR A 167 -23.90 40.84 22.07
CA THR A 167 -22.59 40.96 22.75
C THR A 167 -21.46 41.31 21.81
N ILE A 168 -21.48 40.86 20.54
CA ILE A 168 -20.55 41.31 19.50
C ILE A 168 -20.75 42.80 19.24
N HIS A 169 -22.00 43.26 19.15
CA HIS A 169 -22.31 44.67 19.00
C HIS A 169 -21.87 45.48 20.24
N GLN A 170 -22.11 44.95 21.45
CA GLN A 170 -21.68 45.56 22.72
C GLN A 170 -20.15 45.62 22.84
N PHE A 171 -19.46 44.57 22.41
CA PHE A 171 -18.00 44.54 22.34
C PHE A 171 -17.50 45.58 21.34
N ARG A 172 -18.10 45.63 20.15
CA ARG A 172 -17.75 46.62 19.13
C ARG A 172 -17.95 48.04 19.66
N THR A 173 -19.08 48.37 20.26
CA THR A 173 -19.31 49.71 20.83
C THR A 173 -18.38 50.01 22.00
N ALA A 174 -18.04 49.02 22.83
CA ALA A 174 -17.05 49.18 23.90
C ALA A 174 -15.64 49.47 23.36
N VAL A 175 -15.24 48.79 22.27
CA VAL A 175 -13.95 49.01 21.60
C VAL A 175 -13.93 50.35 20.84
N LEU A 176 -15.06 50.79 20.28
CA LEU A 176 -15.20 52.13 19.68
C LEU A 176 -15.12 53.26 20.71
N SER A 177 -15.69 53.04 21.89
CA SER A 177 -15.68 54.01 23.00
C SER A 177 -14.43 53.92 23.88
N ALA A 178 -13.45 53.08 23.53
CA ALA A 178 -12.24 52.79 24.30
C ALA A 178 -12.52 52.42 25.78
N ASN A 179 -13.65 51.75 26.05
CA ASN A 179 -14.07 51.41 27.40
C ASN A 179 -13.38 50.13 27.90
N VAL A 180 -12.17 50.31 28.46
CA VAL A 180 -11.29 49.23 28.93
C VAL A 180 -11.97 48.28 29.92
N ARG A 181 -12.88 48.78 30.78
CA ARG A 181 -13.54 47.96 31.80
C ARG A 181 -14.47 46.93 31.18
N VAL A 182 -15.27 47.34 30.21
CA VAL A 182 -16.22 46.46 29.51
C VAL A 182 -15.47 45.46 28.63
N ILE A 183 -14.44 45.90 27.91
CA ILE A 183 -13.60 45.02 27.09
C ILE A 183 -12.91 43.96 27.95
N LYS A 184 -12.33 44.37 29.10
CA LYS A 184 -11.67 43.44 30.03
C LYS A 184 -12.66 42.44 30.65
N GLN A 185 -13.90 42.85 30.89
CA GLN A 185 -14.94 41.95 31.38
C GLN A 185 -15.28 40.90 30.33
N ILE A 186 -15.58 41.32 29.11
CA ILE A 186 -15.90 40.41 27.99
C ILE A 186 -14.72 39.46 27.71
N LEU A 187 -13.47 39.95 27.76
CA LEU A 187 -12.29 39.12 27.55
C LEU A 187 -12.05 38.10 28.68
N LYS A 188 -12.46 38.40 29.92
CA LYS A 188 -12.38 37.46 31.05
C LYS A 188 -13.41 36.35 30.98
N ASP A 189 -14.53 36.58 30.28
CA ASP A 189 -15.59 35.58 30.13
C ASP A 189 -15.16 34.41 29.21
N PHE A 190 -14.04 34.53 28.49
CA PHE A 190 -13.50 33.46 27.67
C PHE A 190 -12.54 32.54 28.46
N HIS A 191 -12.85 31.24 28.51
CA HIS A 191 -12.15 30.24 29.32
C HIS A 191 -10.67 29.98 28.98
N ASN A 192 -10.16 30.41 27.81
CA ASN A 192 -8.82 30.07 27.32
C ASN A 192 -7.80 31.24 27.37
N LEU A 193 -8.14 32.37 28.02
CA LEU A 193 -7.25 33.53 28.06
C LEU A 193 -6.49 33.65 29.39
N THR A 194 -5.16 33.66 29.30
CA THR A 194 -4.30 34.03 30.44
C THR A 194 -4.34 35.54 30.68
N SER A 195 -4.04 35.97 31.91
CA SER A 195 -3.99 37.39 32.28
C SER A 195 -3.07 38.22 31.36
N GLY A 196 -1.92 37.67 30.96
CA GLY A 196 -1.00 38.31 30.03
C GLY A 196 -1.53 38.45 28.60
N HIS A 197 -2.28 37.48 28.09
CA HIS A 197 -2.94 37.60 26.78
C HIS A 197 -4.02 38.68 26.78
N ILE A 198 -4.76 38.81 27.87
CA ILE A 198 -5.80 39.85 28.02
C ILE A 198 -5.15 41.24 27.97
N GLU A 199 -4.05 41.46 28.71
CA GLU A 199 -3.37 42.76 28.72
C GLU A 199 -2.79 43.13 27.36
N ARG A 200 -2.19 42.16 26.66
CA ARG A 200 -1.67 42.39 25.30
C ARG A 200 -2.77 42.68 24.30
N LEU A 201 -3.87 41.92 24.31
CA LEU A 201 -5.02 42.18 23.44
C LEU A 201 -5.67 43.53 23.76
N LEU A 202 -5.76 43.91 25.04
CA LEU A 202 -6.26 45.24 25.43
C LEU A 202 -5.40 46.36 24.84
N ALA A 203 -4.07 46.25 24.93
CA ALA A 203 -3.17 47.24 24.34
C ALA A 203 -3.36 47.36 22.82
N LEU A 204 -3.50 46.23 22.12
CA LEU A 204 -3.70 46.19 20.67
C LEU A 204 -5.09 46.68 20.22
N LEU A 205 -6.13 46.45 21.01
CA LEU A 205 -7.50 46.88 20.70
C LEU A 205 -7.75 48.36 21.00
N ILE A 206 -7.00 48.93 21.95
CA ILE A 206 -7.07 50.37 22.28
C ILE A 206 -6.31 51.21 21.24
N ASP A 207 -5.19 50.71 20.71
CA ASP A 207 -4.46 51.40 19.64
C ASP A 207 -5.18 51.24 18.30
N ARG A 208 -5.84 52.32 17.87
CA ARG A 208 -6.64 52.37 16.64
C ARG A 208 -6.10 53.36 15.62
N THR A 209 -4.84 53.79 15.78
CA THR A 209 -4.19 54.74 14.87
C THR A 209 -4.01 54.18 13.45
N SER A 210 -4.00 52.85 13.31
CA SER A 210 -3.92 52.15 12.03
C SER A 210 -4.63 50.80 12.10
N ALA A 211 -4.77 50.09 10.97
CA ALA A 211 -5.32 48.74 10.94
C ALA A 211 -4.34 47.66 11.47
N GLU A 212 -3.04 47.97 11.61
CA GLU A 212 -2.01 46.98 11.98
C GLU A 212 -2.17 46.38 13.39
N PRO A 213 -2.48 47.15 14.46
CA PRO A 213 -2.74 46.59 15.79
C PRO A 213 -3.95 45.64 15.79
N THR A 214 -5.00 45.95 15.02
CA THR A 214 -6.19 45.09 14.89
C THR A 214 -5.86 43.81 14.13
N LYS A 215 -4.99 43.86 13.10
CA LYS A 215 -4.45 42.66 12.44
C LYS A 215 -3.62 41.81 13.40
N GLU A 216 -2.74 42.42 14.19
CA GLU A 216 -1.94 41.67 15.18
C GLU A 216 -2.83 41.03 16.25
N ALA A 217 -3.89 41.72 16.69
CA ALA A 217 -4.88 41.18 17.60
C ALA A 217 -5.62 39.98 16.98
N LEU A 218 -5.98 40.06 15.70
CA LEU A 218 -6.61 38.96 14.96
C LEU A 218 -5.70 37.74 14.87
N MET A 219 -4.43 37.92 14.48
CA MET A 219 -3.45 36.84 14.39
C MET A 219 -3.22 36.19 15.76
N THR A 220 -3.13 37.00 16.81
CA THR A 220 -3.00 36.52 18.20
C THR A 220 -4.21 35.70 18.62
N ALA A 221 -5.43 36.14 18.28
CA ALA A 221 -6.65 35.39 18.58
C ALA A 221 -6.74 34.04 17.85
N ILE A 222 -6.21 33.97 16.62
CA ILE A 222 -6.10 32.72 15.86
C ILE A 222 -5.13 31.75 16.56
N CYS A 223 -3.98 32.22 17.02
CA CYS A 223 -3.04 31.41 17.80
C CYS A 223 -3.63 30.89 19.13
N ILE A 224 -4.51 31.66 19.76
CA ILE A 224 -5.25 31.22 20.97
C ILE A 224 -6.25 30.10 20.64
N GLY A 225 -6.71 30.00 19.38
CA GLY A 225 -7.64 28.96 18.94
C GLY A 225 -9.11 29.22 19.34
N SER A 226 -9.43 30.42 19.82
CA SER A 226 -10.81 30.80 20.21
C SER A 226 -11.57 31.39 19.02
N ARG A 227 -12.46 30.60 18.41
CA ARG A 227 -13.35 31.08 17.33
C ARG A 227 -14.20 32.29 17.73
N PRO A 228 -14.84 32.33 18.92
CA PRO A 228 -15.62 33.50 19.34
C PRO A 228 -14.77 34.78 19.38
N LEU A 229 -13.55 34.70 19.90
CA LEU A 229 -12.64 35.85 19.95
C LEU A 229 -12.28 36.35 18.54
N VAL A 230 -12.04 35.42 17.62
CA VAL A 230 -11.78 35.74 16.21
C VAL A 230 -12.98 36.45 15.58
N GLU A 231 -14.21 35.98 15.80
CA GLU A 231 -15.41 36.63 15.27
C GLU A 231 -15.64 38.03 15.86
N PHE A 232 -15.37 38.20 17.15
CA PHE A 232 -15.42 39.50 17.84
C PHE A 232 -14.43 40.49 17.22
N ILE A 233 -13.20 40.08 16.97
CA ILE A 233 -12.17 40.94 16.35
C ILE A 233 -12.48 41.18 14.87
N LEU A 234 -12.96 40.18 14.13
CA LEU A 234 -13.39 40.32 12.74
C LEU A 234 -14.55 41.32 12.57
N SER A 235 -15.37 41.52 13.61
CA SER A 235 -16.41 42.56 13.60
C SER A 235 -15.85 43.99 13.55
N LEU A 236 -14.61 44.20 13.99
CA LEU A 236 -13.93 45.51 14.01
C LEU A 236 -13.43 45.91 12.62
N PHE A 237 -13.15 44.95 11.73
CA PHE A 237 -12.68 45.21 10.36
C PHE A 237 -13.73 45.82 9.43
N MET A 238 -14.97 46.02 9.91
CA MET A 238 -15.96 46.83 9.20
C MET A 238 -15.49 48.28 8.94
N GLU A 239 -14.52 48.78 9.70
CA GLU A 239 -13.89 50.10 9.47
C GLU A 239 -12.84 50.08 8.35
N TYR A 240 -12.24 48.91 8.09
CA TYR A 240 -11.14 48.73 7.15
C TYR A 240 -11.49 47.58 6.19
N PRO A 241 -12.38 47.81 5.21
CA PRO A 241 -12.83 46.74 4.32
C PRO A 241 -11.64 46.16 3.54
N GLY A 242 -11.50 44.83 3.58
CA GLY A 242 -10.46 44.10 2.85
C GLY A 242 -9.11 43.95 3.57
N GLU A 243 -8.80 44.79 4.56
CA GLU A 243 -7.57 44.67 5.35
C GLU A 243 -7.54 43.43 6.26
N GLU A 244 -8.71 42.82 6.51
CA GLU A 244 -8.84 41.54 7.22
C GLU A 244 -8.11 40.39 6.51
N ARG A 245 -7.87 40.48 5.19
CA ARG A 245 -7.25 39.41 4.40
C ARG A 245 -5.73 39.48 4.40
N ASN A 246 -5.17 40.65 4.66
CA ASN A 246 -3.75 40.91 4.60
C ASN A 246 -3.06 40.52 5.91
N GLY A 247 -1.81 40.05 5.80
CA GLY A 247 -0.93 39.87 6.96
C GLY A 247 -0.53 41.17 7.62
N CYS A 248 0.09 41.06 8.81
CA CYS A 248 0.70 42.19 9.50
C CYS A 248 2.03 42.54 8.84
N ARG A 249 2.23 43.77 8.35
CA ARG A 249 3.49 44.16 7.68
C ARG A 249 4.55 44.66 8.65
N LYS A 250 4.13 45.24 9.77
CA LYS A 250 5.01 45.97 10.71
C LYS A 250 5.14 45.31 12.08
N SER A 251 4.47 44.17 12.32
CA SER A 251 4.52 43.53 13.63
C SER A 251 5.85 42.80 13.83
N LYS A 252 6.34 42.78 15.08
CA LYS A 252 7.53 42.02 15.46
C LYS A 252 7.22 40.54 15.72
N SER A 253 5.95 40.21 15.89
CA SER A 253 5.49 38.88 16.31
C SER A 253 5.12 37.96 15.15
N PHE A 254 4.81 38.50 13.97
CA PHE A 254 4.40 37.69 12.82
C PHE A 254 5.18 38.09 11.56
N PRO A 255 5.56 37.12 10.71
CA PRO A 255 6.14 37.42 9.40
C PRO A 255 5.18 38.19 8.48
N ALA A 256 5.72 39.04 7.61
CA ALA A 256 4.93 39.92 6.75
C ALA A 256 4.08 39.18 5.70
N HIS A 257 4.49 37.98 5.29
CA HIS A 257 3.75 37.15 4.32
C HIS A 257 2.62 36.32 4.95
N MET A 258 2.57 36.21 6.28
CA MET A 258 1.61 35.35 6.96
C MET A 258 0.21 35.97 6.91
N THR A 259 -0.72 35.33 6.23
CA THR A 259 -2.13 35.76 6.21
C THR A 259 -2.94 35.11 7.34
N PRO A 260 -4.08 35.69 7.76
CA PRO A 260 -4.92 35.09 8.80
C PRO A 260 -5.43 33.69 8.45
N LEU A 261 -5.77 33.45 7.17
CA LEU A 261 -6.19 32.12 6.71
C LEU A 261 -5.02 31.12 6.78
N MET A 262 -3.84 31.54 6.34
CA MET A 262 -2.62 30.72 6.39
C MET A 262 -2.25 30.33 7.81
N LEU A 263 -2.27 31.27 8.75
CA LEU A 263 -2.02 30.99 10.16
C LEU A 263 -3.09 30.06 10.75
N ALA A 264 -4.36 30.27 10.45
CA ALA A 264 -5.45 29.42 10.93
C ALA A 264 -5.31 27.97 10.43
N CYS A 265 -4.87 27.78 9.19
CA CYS A 265 -4.54 26.49 8.62
C CYS A 265 -3.34 25.84 9.31
N ILE A 266 -2.27 26.59 9.57
CA ILE A 266 -1.08 26.08 10.30
C ILE A 266 -1.44 25.66 11.73
N CYS A 267 -2.36 26.38 12.39
CA CYS A 267 -2.89 26.00 13.70
C CYS A 267 -3.86 24.81 13.67
N ASN A 268 -4.17 24.24 12.50
CA ASN A 268 -5.04 23.09 12.29
C ASN A 268 -6.44 23.23 12.93
N ASN A 269 -7.03 24.43 12.97
CA ASN A 269 -8.34 24.67 13.61
C ASN A 269 -9.47 24.77 12.58
N PHE A 270 -10.27 23.70 12.46
CA PHE A 270 -11.42 23.60 11.56
C PHE A 270 -12.41 24.76 11.68
N SER A 271 -12.72 25.17 12.91
CA SER A 271 -13.78 26.15 13.17
C SER A 271 -13.41 27.57 12.71
N ILE A 272 -12.14 27.94 12.88
CA ILE A 272 -11.61 29.25 12.47
C ILE A 272 -11.43 29.29 10.96
N VAL A 273 -10.86 28.23 10.38
CA VAL A 273 -10.69 28.11 8.92
C VAL A 273 -12.03 28.20 8.21
N GLN A 274 -13.07 27.50 8.71
CA GLN A 274 -14.43 27.63 8.20
C GLN A 274 -14.95 29.07 8.25
N CYS A 275 -14.77 29.76 9.38
CA CYS A 275 -15.21 31.14 9.55
C CYS A 275 -14.54 32.09 8.53
N LEU A 276 -13.23 31.95 8.32
CA LEU A 276 -12.47 32.76 7.36
C LEU A 276 -12.84 32.43 5.90
N LEU A 277 -13.03 31.15 5.56
CA LEU A 277 -13.46 30.75 4.21
C LEU A 277 -14.88 31.26 3.90
N LEU A 278 -15.81 31.23 4.84
CA LEU A 278 -17.16 31.79 4.68
C LEU A 278 -17.14 33.30 4.43
N ARG A 279 -16.14 34.02 4.94
CA ARG A 279 -15.87 35.45 4.68
C ARG A 279 -15.09 35.70 3.38
N LYS A 280 -14.88 34.67 2.55
CA LYS A 280 -14.16 34.74 1.26
C LYS A 280 -12.69 35.12 1.40
N HIS A 281 -12.04 34.74 2.50
CA HIS A 281 -10.58 34.70 2.52
C HIS A 281 -10.11 33.60 1.56
N TYR A 282 -9.06 33.88 0.79
CA TYR A 282 -8.47 32.91 -0.13
C TYR A 282 -6.95 32.92 0.03
N MET A 283 -6.33 31.81 -0.35
CA MET A 283 -4.89 31.64 -0.37
C MET A 283 -4.44 31.46 -1.82
N GLN A 284 -3.35 32.12 -2.19
CA GLN A 284 -2.74 31.91 -3.51
C GLN A 284 -1.96 30.59 -3.47
N LEU A 285 -2.26 29.70 -4.40
CA LEU A 285 -1.54 28.43 -4.52
C LEU A 285 -0.15 28.68 -5.10
N PRO A 286 0.90 28.10 -4.50
CA PRO A 286 2.25 28.28 -5.00
C PRO A 286 2.42 27.56 -6.33
N HIS A 287 3.26 28.13 -7.21
CA HIS A 287 3.73 27.40 -8.37
C HIS A 287 4.70 26.30 -7.93
N ARG A 288 4.72 25.18 -8.66
CA ARG A 288 5.70 24.11 -8.43
C ARG A 288 7.13 24.65 -8.63
N PRO A 289 8.13 24.13 -7.90
CA PRO A 289 9.53 24.51 -8.08
C PRO A 289 10.05 24.33 -9.51
N ASP A 290 9.51 23.34 -10.24
CA ASP A 290 9.87 23.03 -11.62
C ASP A 290 9.24 24.00 -12.65
N CYS A 291 8.48 25.00 -12.20
CA CYS A 291 7.78 25.93 -13.08
C CYS A 291 8.76 26.90 -13.76
N SER A 292 8.69 26.97 -15.08
CA SER A 292 9.51 27.86 -15.92
C SER A 292 8.79 29.16 -16.32
N CYS A 293 7.78 29.60 -15.57
CA CYS A 293 7.07 30.85 -15.89
C CYS A 293 7.95 32.09 -15.62
N GLU A 294 7.57 33.22 -16.22
CA GLU A 294 8.35 34.46 -16.14
C GLU A 294 8.40 35.03 -14.70
N GLU A 295 7.32 34.87 -13.92
CA GLU A 295 7.25 35.28 -12.50
C GLU A 295 8.18 34.44 -11.61
N CYS A 296 8.23 33.12 -11.82
CA CYS A 296 9.14 32.21 -11.11
C CYS A 296 10.60 32.46 -11.50
N SER A 297 10.86 32.69 -12.79
CA SER A 297 12.22 32.98 -13.30
C SER A 297 12.80 34.27 -12.69
N ARG A 298 11.96 35.28 -12.44
CA ARG A 298 12.38 36.54 -11.79
C ARG A 298 12.59 36.40 -10.28
N SER A 299 11.94 35.45 -9.64
CA SER A 299 11.89 35.29 -8.17
C SER A 299 12.77 34.15 -7.62
N ALA A 300 13.33 33.30 -8.49
CA ALA A 300 14.14 32.12 -8.15
C ALA A 300 15.43 32.41 -7.34
N HIS A 301 15.90 33.66 -7.24
CA HIS A 301 17.18 34.00 -6.62
C HIS A 301 17.08 34.52 -5.16
N CYS A 302 15.92 34.49 -4.50
CA CYS A 302 15.75 35.09 -3.17
C CYS A 302 15.43 34.05 -2.07
N MET A 303 16.24 33.98 -1.01
CA MET A 303 16.03 33.08 0.14
C MET A 303 14.72 33.35 0.90
N THR A 304 14.16 34.56 0.83
CA THR A 304 12.84 34.83 1.45
C THR A 304 11.72 34.06 0.77
N ASN A 305 11.88 33.70 -0.51
CA ASN A 305 10.84 32.98 -1.25
C ASN A 305 10.74 31.51 -0.84
N SER A 306 11.83 30.87 -0.41
CA SER A 306 11.79 29.47 0.07
C SER A 306 11.02 29.35 1.41
N VAL A 307 11.17 30.34 2.32
CA VAL A 307 10.40 30.38 3.57
C VAL A 307 8.91 30.58 3.31
N ILE A 308 8.57 31.53 2.42
CA ILE A 308 7.18 31.79 2.02
C ILE A 308 6.57 30.53 1.37
N LEU A 309 7.32 29.88 0.48
CA LEU A 309 6.90 28.65 -0.18
C LEU A 309 6.63 27.53 0.83
N LEU A 310 7.57 27.30 1.75
CA LEU A 310 7.43 26.29 2.80
C LEU A 310 6.21 26.55 3.69
N ASP A 311 6.02 27.78 4.17
CA ASP A 311 4.87 28.09 5.02
C ASP A 311 3.54 27.99 4.25
N THR A 312 3.57 28.29 2.94
CA THR A 312 2.39 28.10 2.07
C THR A 312 2.05 26.63 1.93
N TYR A 313 3.06 25.78 1.70
CA TYR A 313 2.90 24.32 1.69
C TYR A 313 2.40 23.78 3.04
N ARG A 314 2.91 24.30 4.17
CA ARG A 314 2.41 23.96 5.51
C ARG A 314 0.92 24.24 5.63
N ALA A 315 0.48 25.44 5.20
CA ALA A 315 -0.91 25.83 5.31
C ALA A 315 -1.84 25.00 4.41
N ILE A 316 -1.49 24.78 3.14
CA ILE A 316 -2.34 23.99 2.22
C ILE A 316 -2.34 22.48 2.55
N SER A 317 -1.31 21.98 3.22
CA SER A 317 -1.24 20.59 3.69
C SER A 317 -2.05 20.31 4.95
N SER A 318 -2.62 21.34 5.58
CA SER A 318 -3.46 21.19 6.77
C SER A 318 -4.78 20.48 6.46
N GLU A 319 -5.26 19.67 7.41
CA GLU A 319 -6.49 18.89 7.25
C GLU A 319 -7.73 19.77 7.05
N PRO A 320 -7.92 20.90 7.78
CA PRO A 320 -9.01 21.84 7.54
C PRO A 320 -9.02 22.43 6.15
N PHE A 321 -7.85 22.75 5.59
CA PHE A 321 -7.76 23.32 4.25
C PHE A 321 -8.18 22.28 3.21
N LEU A 322 -7.64 21.07 3.30
CA LEU A 322 -7.98 19.98 2.38
C LEU A 322 -9.47 19.63 2.42
N TRP A 323 -10.11 19.62 3.58
CA TRP A 323 -11.55 19.32 3.70
C TRP A 323 -12.48 20.46 3.25
N LEU A 324 -12.17 21.71 3.62
CA LEU A 324 -13.11 22.82 3.48
C LEU A 324 -12.87 23.68 2.24
N ALA A 325 -11.63 23.79 1.78
CA ALA A 325 -11.27 24.63 0.63
C ALA A 325 -11.26 23.86 -0.69
N CYS A 326 -11.03 22.54 -0.66
CA CYS A 326 -10.98 21.71 -1.86
C CYS A 326 -12.33 21.09 -2.20
N THR A 327 -12.62 20.93 -3.50
CA THR A 327 -13.82 20.23 -3.98
C THR A 327 -13.72 18.72 -3.85
N ASP A 328 -12.50 18.18 -4.03
CA ASP A 328 -12.18 16.76 -3.86
C ASP A 328 -10.92 16.68 -2.99
N PRO A 329 -11.06 16.38 -1.67
CA PRO A 329 -9.95 16.37 -0.73
C PRO A 329 -8.95 15.25 -1.02
N LEU A 330 -9.41 14.10 -1.53
CA LEU A 330 -8.55 12.96 -1.79
C LEU A 330 -7.66 13.20 -3.02
N LEU A 331 -8.24 13.73 -4.10
CA LEU A 331 -7.47 14.13 -5.27
C LEU A 331 -6.49 15.26 -4.95
N ALA A 332 -6.93 16.26 -4.19
CA ALA A 332 -6.06 17.34 -3.74
C ALA A 332 -4.87 16.80 -2.94
N ALA A 333 -5.10 15.84 -2.04
CA ALA A 333 -4.03 15.19 -1.28
C ALA A 333 -3.05 14.43 -2.18
N PHE A 334 -3.50 13.71 -3.20
CA PHE A 334 -2.61 13.00 -4.13
C PHE A 334 -1.73 13.96 -4.95
N ASN A 335 -2.33 15.03 -5.46
CA ASN A 335 -1.58 16.05 -6.20
C ASN A 335 -0.58 16.75 -5.29
N LEU A 336 -1.00 17.15 -4.08
CA LEU A 336 -0.15 17.81 -3.11
C LEU A 336 1.02 16.92 -2.63
N ALA A 337 0.78 15.62 -2.43
CA ALA A 337 1.85 14.67 -2.08
C ALA A 337 2.91 14.54 -3.19
N THR A 338 2.49 14.65 -4.45
CA THR A 338 3.39 14.68 -5.62
C THR A 338 4.17 15.99 -5.66
N ASP A 339 3.51 17.12 -5.42
CA ASP A 339 4.14 18.45 -5.37
C ASP A 339 5.20 18.52 -4.26
N LEU A 340 4.88 18.02 -3.08
CA LEU A 340 5.79 17.96 -1.94
C LEU A 340 6.99 17.04 -2.19
N GLN A 341 6.81 15.96 -2.97
CA GLN A 341 7.93 15.11 -3.40
C GLN A 341 8.91 15.89 -4.29
N VAL A 342 8.40 16.66 -5.25
CA VAL A 342 9.24 17.51 -6.11
C VAL A 342 9.99 18.55 -5.26
N CYS A 343 9.32 19.18 -4.30
CA CYS A 343 9.97 20.09 -3.35
C CYS A 343 11.06 19.40 -2.52
N GLU A 344 10.85 18.15 -2.10
CA GLU A 344 11.83 17.33 -1.37
C GLU A 344 13.09 17.04 -2.20
N GLU A 345 12.93 16.87 -3.52
CA GLU A 345 14.01 16.57 -4.45
C GLU A 345 14.81 17.84 -4.83
N MET A 346 14.13 18.97 -5.01
CA MET A 346 14.73 20.24 -5.43
C MET A 346 15.36 21.04 -4.26
N GLU A 347 14.70 21.12 -3.09
CA GLU A 347 15.17 21.92 -1.95
C GLU A 347 15.88 21.08 -0.87
N LYS A 348 17.21 21.22 -0.76
CA LYS A 348 18.02 20.46 0.22
C LYS A 348 17.87 20.96 1.66
N GLU A 349 17.69 22.26 1.87
CA GLU A 349 17.71 22.91 3.19
C GLU A 349 16.48 22.53 4.03
N HIS A 350 15.30 22.49 3.42
CA HIS A 350 14.03 22.18 4.07
C HIS A 350 13.50 20.78 3.78
N LYS A 351 14.35 19.89 3.27
CA LYS A 351 13.99 18.53 2.86
C LYS A 351 13.21 17.75 3.93
N VAL A 352 13.64 17.85 5.19
CA VAL A 352 12.98 17.16 6.31
C VAL A 352 11.57 17.69 6.53
N ALA A 353 11.37 19.02 6.48
CA ALA A 353 10.06 19.62 6.66
C ALA A 353 9.08 19.19 5.55
N TYR A 354 9.50 19.21 4.28
CA TYR A 354 8.63 18.74 3.19
C TYR A 354 8.28 17.26 3.31
N ARG A 355 9.24 16.42 3.72
CA ARG A 355 8.99 15.00 3.97
C ARG A 355 7.95 14.78 5.06
N ASP A 356 8.04 15.54 6.15
CA ASP A 356 7.08 15.45 7.26
C ASP A 356 5.68 15.94 6.84
N LEU A 357 5.60 17.03 6.07
CA LEU A 357 4.34 17.51 5.48
C LEU A 357 3.73 16.49 4.51
N ARG A 358 4.56 15.88 3.66
CA ARG A 358 4.14 14.82 2.74
C ARG A 358 3.58 13.62 3.51
N GLN A 359 4.24 13.23 4.60
CA GLN A 359 3.75 12.16 5.46
C GLN A 359 2.40 12.53 6.12
N ASN A 360 2.21 13.77 6.56
CA ASN A 360 0.95 14.24 7.12
C ASN A 360 -0.20 14.16 6.09
N VAL A 361 0.05 14.59 4.85
CA VAL A 361 -0.93 14.49 3.75
C VAL A 361 -1.23 13.02 3.41
N MET A 362 -0.23 12.14 3.47
CA MET A 362 -0.43 10.69 3.31
C MET A 362 -1.30 10.10 4.41
N THR A 363 -1.04 10.46 5.66
CA THR A 363 -1.85 10.04 6.82
C THR A 363 -3.27 10.57 6.71
N PHE A 364 -3.46 11.81 6.26
CA PHE A 364 -4.78 12.39 5.99
C PHE A 364 -5.59 11.56 4.99
N ALA A 365 -4.98 11.14 3.87
CA ALA A 365 -5.64 10.28 2.89
C ALA A 365 -6.05 8.92 3.50
N VAL A 366 -5.22 8.35 4.38
CA VAL A 366 -5.55 7.12 5.13
C VAL A 366 -6.76 7.35 6.03
N LYS A 367 -6.78 8.45 6.80
CA LYS A 367 -7.92 8.79 7.67
C LYS A 367 -9.23 8.85 6.88
N ILE A 368 -9.22 9.40 5.65
CA ILE A 368 -10.42 9.40 4.76
C ILE A 368 -10.85 7.96 4.42
N ALA A 369 -9.90 7.11 4.05
CA ALA A 369 -10.19 5.71 3.71
C ALA A 369 -10.75 4.93 4.92
N GLU A 370 -10.25 5.19 6.12
CA GLU A 370 -10.71 4.56 7.36
C GLU A 370 -12.14 4.98 7.76
N GLN A 371 -12.61 6.17 7.33
CA GLN A 371 -14.00 6.58 7.55
C GLN A 371 -15.00 5.87 6.63
N CYS A 372 -14.53 5.13 5.63
CA CYS A 372 -15.37 4.31 4.78
C CYS A 372 -15.56 2.94 5.46
N TRP A 373 -16.78 2.67 5.93
CA TRP A 373 -17.08 1.48 6.73
C TRP A 373 -17.56 0.30 5.89
N THR A 374 -17.96 0.55 4.65
CA THR A 374 -18.43 -0.49 3.72
C THR A 374 -17.55 -0.56 2.47
N THR A 375 -17.46 -1.75 1.88
CA THR A 375 -16.75 -1.96 0.60
C THR A 375 -17.38 -1.16 -0.54
N GLU A 376 -18.70 -0.94 -0.50
CA GLU A 376 -19.43 -0.11 -1.46
C GLU A 376 -19.02 1.38 -1.38
N GLU A 377 -18.89 1.93 -0.17
CA GLU A 377 -18.41 3.31 0.03
C GLU A 377 -17.01 3.49 -0.56
N ILE A 378 -16.11 2.53 -0.31
CA ILE A 378 -14.74 2.55 -0.86
C ILE A 378 -14.76 2.39 -2.38
N HIS A 379 -15.61 1.51 -2.91
CA HIS A 379 -15.76 1.35 -4.35
C HIS A 379 -16.22 2.66 -5.02
N VAL A 380 -17.19 3.38 -4.44
CA VAL A 380 -17.62 4.71 -4.94
C VAL A 380 -16.48 5.73 -4.84
N LEU A 381 -15.70 5.72 -3.76
CA LEU A 381 -14.54 6.60 -3.59
C LEU A 381 -13.48 6.35 -4.67
N LEU A 382 -13.17 5.08 -4.98
CA LEU A 382 -12.10 4.68 -5.89
C LEU A 382 -12.50 4.73 -7.38
N SER A 383 -13.79 4.60 -7.69
CA SER A 383 -14.33 4.63 -9.06
C SER A 383 -14.42 6.03 -9.68
N ARG A 384 -14.16 7.09 -8.90
CA ARG A 384 -14.20 8.48 -9.38
C ARG A 384 -13.15 8.73 -10.48
N LYS A 385 -13.59 9.27 -11.62
CA LYS A 385 -12.73 9.55 -12.80
C LYS A 385 -12.13 10.96 -12.85
N VAL A 386 -12.54 11.87 -11.97
CA VAL A 386 -12.10 13.28 -12.03
C VAL A 386 -10.59 13.39 -11.79
N GLY A 387 -9.86 14.01 -12.71
CA GLY A 387 -8.41 14.24 -12.57
C GLY A 387 -7.52 13.08 -13.05
N SER A 388 -8.07 11.97 -13.54
CA SER A 388 -7.25 10.99 -14.27
C SER A 388 -6.97 11.50 -15.69
N PRO A 389 -5.70 11.55 -16.14
CA PRO A 389 -5.36 11.98 -17.50
C PRO A 389 -5.89 11.03 -18.59
N LEU A 390 -6.35 9.84 -18.20
CA LEU A 390 -7.03 8.86 -19.04
C LEU A 390 -8.49 8.68 -18.59
N ALA A 391 -9.36 9.65 -18.91
CA ALA A 391 -10.81 9.45 -18.77
C ALA A 391 -11.36 8.31 -19.66
N ASP A 392 -10.51 7.71 -20.52
CA ASP A 392 -10.89 6.94 -21.71
C ASP A 392 -10.68 5.42 -21.65
N CYS A 393 -10.20 4.85 -20.54
CA CYS A 393 -10.10 3.38 -20.41
C CYS A 393 -11.15 2.82 -19.44
N GLU A 394 -11.59 1.58 -19.67
CA GLU A 394 -12.44 0.77 -18.78
C GLU A 394 -11.72 0.41 -17.46
N LEU A 395 -11.04 1.38 -16.85
CA LEU A 395 -10.34 1.24 -15.59
C LEU A 395 -11.38 1.15 -14.48
N HIS A 396 -11.42 0.00 -13.82
CA HIS A 396 -12.31 -0.23 -12.68
C HIS A 396 -12.04 0.77 -11.54
N PHE A 397 -10.79 1.18 -11.32
CA PHE A 397 -10.40 2.08 -10.23
C PHE A 397 -9.35 3.16 -10.63
N PRO A 398 -9.78 4.27 -11.25
CA PRO A 398 -8.87 5.35 -11.67
C PRO A 398 -8.10 6.01 -10.53
N ARG A 399 -8.70 6.14 -9.33
CA ARG A 399 -8.06 6.73 -8.16
C ARG A 399 -6.87 5.92 -7.65
N ILE A 400 -6.89 4.60 -7.83
CA ILE A 400 -5.78 3.72 -7.44
C ILE A 400 -4.55 4.00 -8.28
N GLN A 401 -4.71 4.19 -9.59
CA GLN A 401 -3.59 4.58 -10.46
C GLN A 401 -3.02 5.94 -10.07
N LEU A 402 -3.87 6.91 -9.74
CA LEU A 402 -3.43 8.22 -9.26
C LEU A 402 -2.65 8.10 -7.93
N ALA A 403 -3.14 7.28 -7.00
CA ALA A 403 -2.46 6.99 -5.75
C ALA A 403 -1.11 6.27 -5.96
N LEU A 404 -1.02 5.36 -6.93
CA LEU A 404 0.22 4.69 -7.33
C LEU A 404 1.23 5.68 -7.92
N LYS A 405 0.80 6.56 -8.83
CA LYS A 405 1.62 7.62 -9.42
C LYS A 405 2.13 8.62 -8.37
N ALA A 406 1.31 8.93 -7.37
CA ALA A 406 1.69 9.80 -6.24
C ALA A 406 2.50 9.07 -5.14
N HIS A 407 2.80 7.78 -5.31
CA HIS A 407 3.48 6.94 -4.32
C HIS A 407 2.81 6.96 -2.92
N MET A 408 1.48 6.95 -2.86
CA MET A 408 0.69 6.99 -1.63
C MET A 408 0.62 5.60 -0.95
N LYS A 409 1.77 5.10 -0.49
CA LYS A 409 1.88 3.74 0.07
C LYS A 409 0.94 3.47 1.26
N PRO A 410 0.82 4.35 2.28
CA PRO A 410 -0.07 4.09 3.42
C PRO A 410 -1.54 3.97 3.02
N PHE A 411 -2.00 4.82 2.10
CA PHE A 411 -3.38 4.82 1.59
C PHE A 411 -3.72 3.51 0.88
N LEU A 412 -2.84 3.06 -0.02
CA LEU A 412 -3.03 1.81 -0.75
C LEU A 412 -2.98 0.59 0.18
N SER A 413 -2.21 0.66 1.25
CA SER A 413 -2.09 -0.40 2.26
C SER A 413 -3.24 -0.45 3.28
N SER A 414 -4.20 0.48 3.20
CA SER A 414 -5.38 0.47 4.06
C SER A 414 -6.24 -0.76 3.83
N LEU A 415 -6.86 -1.28 4.91
CA LEU A 415 -7.61 -2.53 4.89
C LEU A 415 -8.74 -2.51 3.86
N GLY A 416 -9.51 -1.42 3.83
CA GLY A 416 -10.66 -1.31 2.95
C GLY A 416 -10.29 -1.20 1.45
N VAL A 417 -9.21 -0.50 1.12
CA VAL A 417 -8.69 -0.45 -0.26
C VAL A 417 -8.15 -1.83 -0.68
N GLN A 418 -7.44 -2.52 0.22
CA GLN A 418 -6.93 -3.86 -0.06
C GLN A 418 -8.06 -4.89 -0.24
N ALA A 419 -9.11 -4.84 0.59
CA ALA A 419 -10.27 -5.71 0.49
C ALA A 419 -11.00 -5.52 -0.85
N THR A 420 -11.31 -4.27 -1.22
CA THR A 420 -11.98 -3.98 -2.51
C THR A 420 -11.12 -4.36 -3.72
N MET A 421 -9.80 -4.16 -3.65
CA MET A 421 -8.87 -4.58 -4.70
C MET A 421 -8.80 -6.12 -4.80
N GLU A 422 -8.80 -6.81 -3.67
CA GLU A 422 -8.78 -8.26 -3.58
C GLU A 422 -10.10 -8.88 -4.07
N ASP A 423 -11.24 -8.29 -3.73
CA ASP A 423 -12.57 -8.69 -4.23
C ASP A 423 -12.62 -8.57 -5.76
N CYS A 424 -12.13 -7.45 -6.30
CA CYS A 424 -12.03 -7.26 -7.75
C CYS A 424 -11.07 -8.26 -8.41
N TRP A 425 -9.94 -8.53 -7.76
CA TRP A 425 -8.93 -9.48 -8.24
C TRP A 425 -9.44 -10.93 -8.26
N ARG A 426 -10.15 -11.33 -7.19
CA ARG A 426 -10.76 -12.66 -7.05
C ARG A 426 -11.92 -12.85 -8.03
N GLY A 427 -12.71 -11.80 -8.28
CA GLY A 427 -13.82 -11.85 -9.21
C GLY A 427 -14.74 -13.05 -8.95
N MET A 428 -15.04 -13.84 -10.00
CA MET A 428 -15.85 -15.06 -9.88
C MET A 428 -15.06 -16.35 -9.57
N TRP A 429 -13.76 -16.27 -9.27
CA TRP A 429 -12.92 -17.46 -9.16
C TRP A 429 -12.95 -18.16 -7.80
N THR A 430 -13.19 -17.42 -6.72
CA THR A 430 -13.22 -17.95 -5.35
C THR A 430 -14.41 -17.39 -4.60
N ASP A 431 -15.37 -18.23 -4.25
CA ASP A 431 -16.42 -17.87 -3.30
C ASP A 431 -15.81 -18.02 -1.89
N SER A 432 -15.86 -16.97 -1.07
CA SER A 432 -15.23 -16.95 0.25
C SER A 432 -15.47 -18.25 1.04
N GLU A 433 -14.36 -18.87 1.41
CA GLU A 433 -14.17 -19.86 2.49
C GLU A 433 -14.97 -21.18 2.46
N THR A 434 -15.96 -21.33 1.60
CA THR A 434 -16.95 -22.43 1.70
C THR A 434 -16.64 -23.68 0.84
N PHE A 435 -15.95 -23.56 -0.31
CA PHE A 435 -15.72 -24.72 -1.21
C PHE A 435 -14.29 -24.87 -1.74
N LYS A 436 -13.31 -25.12 -0.84
CA LYS A 436 -11.87 -25.32 -1.18
C LYS A 436 -11.63 -26.37 -2.28
N CYS A 437 -12.41 -27.46 -2.31
CA CYS A 437 -12.28 -28.51 -3.33
C CYS A 437 -12.74 -28.08 -4.74
N GLN A 438 -13.76 -27.21 -4.83
CA GLN A 438 -14.22 -26.68 -6.11
C GLN A 438 -13.21 -25.69 -6.68
N ASP A 439 -12.61 -24.85 -5.83
CA ASP A 439 -11.55 -23.92 -6.21
C ASP A 439 -10.28 -24.67 -6.64
N LEU A 440 -9.91 -25.73 -5.91
CA LEU A 440 -8.79 -26.59 -6.28
C LEU A 440 -9.03 -27.29 -7.62
N SER A 441 -10.25 -27.79 -7.86
CA SER A 441 -10.67 -28.38 -9.15
C SER A 441 -10.60 -27.35 -10.29
N ARG A 442 -11.04 -26.11 -10.07
CA ARG A 442 -10.95 -25.02 -11.05
C ARG A 442 -9.48 -24.70 -11.38
N LYS A 443 -8.61 -24.60 -10.36
CA LYS A 443 -7.17 -24.35 -10.51
C LYS A 443 -6.46 -25.49 -11.26
N LEU A 444 -6.69 -26.75 -10.88
CA LEU A 444 -6.10 -27.93 -11.53
C LEU A 444 -6.54 -28.05 -12.99
N ARG A 445 -7.82 -27.81 -13.29
CA ARG A 445 -8.36 -27.83 -14.66
C ARG A 445 -7.71 -26.75 -15.53
N HIS A 446 -7.53 -25.55 -14.99
CA HIS A 446 -6.84 -24.47 -15.68
C HIS A 446 -5.35 -24.74 -15.89
N PHE A 447 -4.68 -25.38 -14.92
CA PHE A 447 -3.27 -25.77 -15.06
C PHE A 447 -3.06 -26.84 -16.14
N LEU A 448 -3.88 -27.90 -16.11
CA LEU A 448 -3.75 -29.04 -17.04
C LEU A 448 -4.19 -28.70 -18.48
N PHE A 449 -5.29 -27.96 -18.63
CA PHE A 449 -5.87 -27.66 -19.96
C PHE A 449 -5.58 -26.23 -20.44
N TYR A 450 -4.60 -25.55 -19.83
CA TYR A 450 -4.21 -24.19 -20.16
C TYR A 450 -4.07 -23.90 -21.68
N PRO A 451 -3.25 -24.66 -22.45
CA PRO A 451 -3.03 -24.31 -23.85
C PRO A 451 -4.30 -24.42 -24.71
N ILE A 452 -5.20 -25.35 -24.36
CA ILE A 452 -6.47 -25.55 -25.07
C ILE A 452 -7.47 -24.45 -24.70
N LEU A 453 -7.61 -24.16 -23.39
CA LEU A 453 -8.51 -23.14 -22.87
C LEU A 453 -8.09 -21.73 -23.32
N ALA A 454 -6.78 -21.44 -23.31
CA ALA A 454 -6.23 -20.16 -23.77
C ALA A 454 -6.43 -19.96 -25.28
N LEU A 455 -6.24 -21.01 -26.09
CA LEU A 455 -6.50 -20.97 -27.53
C LEU A 455 -7.99 -20.76 -27.82
N LEU A 456 -8.89 -21.47 -27.13
CA LEU A 456 -10.34 -21.31 -27.26
C LEU A 456 -10.80 -19.89 -26.85
N HIS A 457 -10.21 -19.34 -25.78
CA HIS A 457 -10.48 -17.97 -25.36
C HIS A 457 -9.98 -16.93 -26.38
N ALA A 458 -8.77 -17.15 -26.93
CA ALA A 458 -8.16 -16.30 -27.94
C ALA A 458 -8.98 -16.27 -29.25
N VAL A 459 -9.45 -17.44 -29.72
CA VAL A 459 -10.27 -17.54 -30.94
C VAL A 459 -11.69 -17.01 -30.73
N SER A 460 -12.28 -17.24 -29.56
CA SER A 460 -13.66 -16.79 -29.26
C SER A 460 -13.77 -15.32 -28.82
N ALA A 461 -12.65 -14.58 -28.77
CA ALA A 461 -12.59 -13.18 -28.33
C ALA A 461 -13.37 -12.97 -27.00
N GLY A 462 -13.20 -13.89 -26.05
CA GLY A 462 -13.82 -13.83 -24.71
C GLY A 462 -15.29 -14.23 -24.59
N ALA A 463 -15.92 -14.76 -25.66
CA ALA A 463 -17.34 -15.15 -25.60
C ALA A 463 -17.59 -16.49 -24.87
N CYS A 464 -16.75 -17.50 -25.10
CA CYS A 464 -17.01 -18.86 -24.62
C CYS A 464 -16.48 -19.13 -23.20
N ILE A 465 -15.37 -18.50 -22.80
CA ILE A 465 -14.68 -18.78 -21.54
C ILE A 465 -14.41 -17.45 -20.82
N LYS A 466 -15.21 -17.10 -19.80
CA LYS A 466 -15.02 -15.85 -19.05
C LYS A 466 -13.89 -15.91 -18.01
N THR A 467 -13.33 -17.10 -17.78
CA THR A 467 -12.40 -17.38 -16.69
C THR A 467 -11.06 -16.65 -16.86
N PHE A 468 -10.57 -16.46 -18.09
CA PHE A 468 -9.36 -15.69 -18.37
C PHE A 468 -9.55 -14.18 -18.26
N LYS A 469 -10.78 -13.67 -18.05
CA LYS A 469 -10.99 -12.23 -17.80
C LYS A 469 -10.35 -11.78 -16.47
N TYR A 470 -10.07 -12.73 -15.56
CA TYR A 470 -9.54 -12.45 -14.23
C TYR A 470 -8.02 -12.67 -14.17
N PRO A 471 -7.27 -11.72 -13.59
CA PRO A 471 -5.80 -11.76 -13.56
C PRO A 471 -5.13 -12.97 -12.88
N LEU A 472 -5.78 -13.56 -11.87
CA LEU A 472 -5.25 -14.68 -11.07
C LEU A 472 -4.77 -15.86 -11.93
N ALA A 473 -5.37 -16.05 -13.11
CA ALA A 473 -5.06 -17.15 -14.01
C ALA A 473 -3.68 -17.03 -14.71
N SER A 474 -3.03 -15.86 -14.67
CA SER A 474 -1.82 -15.56 -15.48
C SER A 474 -0.48 -15.61 -14.72
N ILE A 475 -0.47 -15.46 -13.38
CA ILE A 475 0.75 -15.28 -12.58
C ILE A 475 1.64 -16.53 -12.45
N GLY A 476 1.06 -17.73 -12.50
CA GLY A 476 1.83 -18.98 -12.34
C GLY A 476 2.87 -19.24 -13.45
N VAL A 477 2.77 -18.51 -14.57
CA VAL A 477 3.58 -18.75 -15.77
C VAL A 477 4.78 -17.79 -15.87
N THR A 478 4.73 -16.60 -15.27
CA THR A 478 5.86 -15.65 -15.25
C THR A 478 7.00 -16.12 -14.35
N PHE A 479 6.68 -16.72 -13.20
CA PHE A 479 7.69 -17.34 -12.31
C PHE A 479 8.49 -18.46 -13.00
N ARG A 480 7.83 -19.23 -13.88
CA ARG A 480 8.47 -20.30 -14.66
C ARG A 480 9.46 -19.78 -15.70
N ASN A 481 9.26 -18.57 -16.22
CA ASN A 481 10.11 -17.99 -17.26
C ASN A 481 11.31 -17.21 -16.68
N LEU A 482 11.17 -16.64 -15.48
CA LEU A 482 12.27 -15.98 -14.77
C LEU A 482 13.37 -16.97 -14.33
N TYR A 483 12.96 -18.20 -13.98
CA TYR A 483 13.84 -19.30 -13.57
C TYR A 483 14.91 -19.65 -14.63
N TRP A 484 14.57 -19.59 -15.92
CA TRP A 484 15.49 -19.93 -17.01
C TRP A 484 16.38 -18.77 -17.47
N SER A 485 16.08 -17.53 -17.06
CA SER A 485 16.89 -16.35 -17.38
C SER A 485 18.11 -16.18 -16.46
N PHE A 486 18.10 -16.80 -15.28
CA PHE A 486 19.11 -16.58 -14.24
C PHE A 486 20.40 -17.39 -14.45
N TYR A 487 20.36 -18.47 -15.23
CA TYR A 487 21.48 -19.40 -15.44
C TYR A 487 22.27 -19.17 -16.75
N GLY A 488 22.31 -17.93 -17.25
CA GLY A 488 23.13 -17.55 -18.41
C GLY A 488 24.61 -17.87 -18.17
N TYR A 489 25.10 -18.92 -18.84
CA TYR A 489 26.46 -19.46 -18.76
C TYR A 489 27.53 -18.50 -19.28
N LEU A 490 28.68 -18.44 -18.61
CA LEU A 490 29.96 -17.96 -19.14
C LEU A 490 31.04 -19.02 -18.86
N ALA A 491 31.76 -19.44 -19.91
CA ALA A 491 32.80 -20.46 -19.83
C ALA A 491 34.20 -19.82 -19.62
N PRO A 492 35.07 -20.33 -18.72
CA PRO A 492 36.34 -19.67 -18.35
C PRO A 492 37.53 -19.82 -19.33
N TRP A 493 37.38 -20.41 -20.51
CA TRP A 493 38.52 -20.93 -21.28
C TRP A 493 39.13 -19.98 -22.35
N ASP A 494 38.70 -18.72 -22.45
CA ASP A 494 39.05 -17.83 -23.57
C ASP A 494 40.21 -16.83 -23.34
N TYR A 495 41.02 -16.97 -22.28
CA TYR A 495 42.12 -16.03 -22.01
C TYR A 495 43.50 -16.68 -22.11
N LYS A 496 44.13 -16.62 -23.30
CA LYS A 496 45.58 -16.88 -23.46
C LYS A 496 46.35 -15.57 -23.56
N LEU A 497 47.35 -15.37 -22.70
CA LEU A 497 48.16 -14.16 -22.63
C LEU A 497 49.41 -14.30 -23.53
N ILE A 498 49.40 -13.64 -24.69
CA ILE A 498 50.52 -13.61 -25.64
C ILE A 498 51.42 -12.41 -25.29
N VAL A 499 52.66 -12.67 -24.86
CA VAL A 499 53.59 -11.62 -24.37
C VAL A 499 54.41 -10.98 -25.51
N GLY A 500 54.34 -11.54 -26.72
CA GLY A 500 54.94 -11.00 -27.95
C GLY A 500 55.08 -12.05 -29.05
N ASN A 501 55.40 -11.60 -30.27
CA ASN A 501 55.70 -12.46 -31.41
C ASN A 501 57.22 -12.38 -31.70
N ALA A 502 57.89 -13.52 -31.87
CA ALA A 502 59.32 -13.56 -32.19
C ALA A 502 59.65 -14.48 -33.38
N GLY A 503 60.75 -14.19 -34.08
CA GLY A 503 61.18 -14.90 -35.29
C GLY A 503 60.68 -14.27 -36.61
N PRO A 504 61.17 -14.74 -37.77
CA PRO A 504 60.83 -14.18 -39.09
C PRO A 504 59.35 -14.39 -39.51
N ASN A 505 58.63 -15.32 -38.85
CA ASN A 505 57.22 -15.66 -39.14
C ASN A 505 56.20 -15.08 -38.14
N GLN A 506 56.62 -14.26 -37.17
CA GLN A 506 55.74 -13.66 -36.13
C GLN A 506 54.90 -14.67 -35.32
N GLU A 507 55.47 -15.77 -34.86
CA GLU A 507 54.75 -16.76 -34.04
C GLU A 507 54.69 -16.31 -32.56
N PRO A 508 53.55 -16.47 -31.87
CA PRO A 508 53.37 -16.02 -30.49
C PRO A 508 54.25 -16.84 -29.54
N THR A 509 55.10 -16.16 -28.75
CA THR A 509 55.98 -16.82 -27.77
C THR A 509 55.37 -16.84 -26.38
N GLU A 510 55.23 -18.03 -25.81
CA GLU A 510 54.74 -18.25 -24.44
C GLU A 510 55.91 -18.24 -23.45
N HIS A 511 55.91 -17.30 -22.50
CA HIS A 511 56.84 -17.31 -21.37
C HIS A 511 56.13 -17.88 -20.13
N PRO A 512 56.48 -19.10 -19.68
CA PRO A 512 55.77 -19.76 -18.59
C PRO A 512 55.84 -18.98 -17.28
N LEU A 513 56.99 -18.36 -16.97
CA LEU A 513 57.17 -17.57 -15.76
C LEU A 513 56.25 -16.33 -15.72
N THR A 514 56.15 -15.61 -16.84
CA THR A 514 55.27 -14.43 -16.96
C THR A 514 53.81 -14.83 -16.93
N ASN A 515 53.45 -15.97 -17.53
CA ASN A 515 52.09 -16.49 -17.51
C ASN A 515 51.68 -16.89 -16.09
N TYR A 516 52.53 -17.63 -15.36
CA TYR A 516 52.28 -17.97 -13.95
C TYR A 516 52.21 -16.74 -13.04
N ALA A 517 53.09 -15.75 -13.23
CA ALA A 517 53.04 -14.51 -12.46
C ALA A 517 51.74 -13.72 -12.75
N GLY A 518 51.30 -13.69 -14.01
CA GLY A 518 50.01 -13.11 -14.42
C GLY A 518 48.82 -13.85 -13.82
N GLU A 519 48.79 -15.17 -13.90
CA GLU A 519 47.75 -16.04 -13.31
C GLU A 519 47.64 -15.83 -11.79
N ILE A 520 48.77 -15.81 -11.07
CA ILE A 520 48.79 -15.58 -9.62
C ILE A 520 48.31 -14.17 -9.26
N THR A 521 48.72 -13.15 -10.04
CA THR A 521 48.30 -11.76 -9.80
C THR A 521 46.80 -11.57 -10.06
N ILE A 522 46.27 -12.16 -11.14
CA ILE A 522 44.85 -12.14 -11.47
C ILE A 522 44.05 -12.91 -10.43
N ALA A 523 44.53 -14.07 -9.98
CA ALA A 523 43.89 -14.85 -8.92
C ALA A 523 43.84 -14.09 -7.59
N ALA A 524 44.96 -13.48 -7.17
CA ALA A 524 45.02 -12.66 -5.95
C ALA A 524 44.10 -11.43 -6.05
N PHE A 525 44.05 -10.77 -7.22
CA PHE A 525 43.13 -9.67 -7.49
C PHE A 525 41.67 -10.12 -7.40
N HIS A 526 41.30 -11.24 -8.02
CA HIS A 526 39.94 -11.79 -7.94
C HIS A 526 39.55 -12.17 -6.51
N ILE A 527 40.45 -12.79 -5.75
CA ILE A 527 40.19 -13.12 -4.34
C ILE A 527 39.97 -11.85 -3.53
N ALA A 528 40.82 -10.82 -3.70
CA ALA A 528 40.67 -9.55 -3.01
C ALA A 528 39.37 -8.83 -3.38
N VAL A 529 39.02 -8.77 -4.68
CA VAL A 529 37.79 -8.15 -5.17
C VAL A 529 36.55 -8.90 -4.67
N VAL A 530 36.54 -10.23 -4.73
CA VAL A 530 35.39 -11.02 -4.25
C VAL A 530 35.21 -10.84 -2.74
N ILE A 531 36.27 -10.94 -1.93
CA ILE A 531 36.17 -10.75 -0.48
C ILE A 531 35.69 -9.34 -0.14
N THR A 532 36.27 -8.31 -0.78
CA THR A 532 35.90 -6.91 -0.49
C THR A 532 34.49 -6.57 -0.97
N LEU A 533 34.11 -6.98 -2.18
CA LEU A 533 32.76 -6.76 -2.71
C LEU A 533 31.70 -7.56 -1.97
N LEU A 534 31.97 -8.82 -1.61
CA LEU A 534 31.02 -9.64 -0.86
C LEU A 534 30.78 -9.06 0.54
N ASN A 535 31.84 -8.63 1.22
CA ASN A 535 31.70 -7.97 2.53
C ASN A 535 30.95 -6.63 2.44
N LEU A 536 31.24 -5.82 1.42
CA LEU A 536 30.53 -4.55 1.18
C LEU A 536 29.06 -4.78 0.82
N MET A 537 28.78 -5.79 -0.01
CA MET A 537 27.43 -6.18 -0.41
C MET A 537 26.61 -6.67 0.78
N ILE A 538 27.18 -7.55 1.63
CA ILE A 538 26.51 -8.02 2.85
C ILE A 538 26.20 -6.83 3.75
N SER A 539 27.16 -5.93 3.97
CA SER A 539 26.96 -4.75 4.82
C SER A 539 25.86 -3.82 4.28
N MET A 540 25.87 -3.53 2.98
CA MET A 540 24.83 -2.75 2.34
C MET A 540 23.47 -3.44 2.42
N LEU A 541 23.42 -4.75 2.13
CA LEU A 541 22.21 -5.55 2.15
C LEU A 541 21.58 -5.55 3.54
N VAL A 542 22.36 -5.82 4.59
CA VAL A 542 21.87 -5.82 5.99
C VAL A 542 21.28 -4.45 6.35
N ARG A 543 21.99 -3.35 6.05
CA ARG A 543 21.50 -2.00 6.34
C ARG A 543 20.22 -1.66 5.57
N THR A 544 20.12 -2.08 4.31
CA THR A 544 18.89 -1.87 3.51
C THR A 544 17.75 -2.77 3.96
N ALA A 545 18.05 -4.02 4.34
CA ALA A 545 17.08 -4.99 4.83
C ALA A 545 16.45 -4.51 6.13
N ASP A 546 17.24 -4.04 7.10
CA ASP A 546 16.73 -3.47 8.36
C ASP A 546 15.77 -2.30 8.13
N LYS A 547 16.04 -1.46 7.11
CA LYS A 547 15.16 -0.34 6.76
C LYS A 547 13.86 -0.79 6.11
N ILE A 548 13.94 -1.76 5.20
CA ILE A 548 12.77 -2.30 4.48
C ILE A 548 11.90 -3.14 5.43
N GLN A 549 12.51 -3.94 6.29
CA GLN A 549 11.82 -4.84 7.21
C GLN A 549 10.94 -4.08 8.21
N LYS A 550 11.35 -2.88 8.63
CA LYS A 550 10.49 -2.01 9.46
C LYS A 550 9.16 -1.64 8.81
N ASN A 551 9.10 -1.62 7.47
CA ASN A 551 7.92 -1.26 6.69
C ASN A 551 7.46 -2.43 5.79
N GLU A 552 7.81 -3.68 6.11
CA GLU A 552 7.61 -4.86 5.26
C GLU A 552 6.17 -5.00 4.78
N ASP A 553 5.21 -4.97 5.71
CA ASP A 553 3.79 -5.11 5.40
C ASP A 553 3.28 -4.03 4.43
N LEU A 554 3.75 -2.80 4.61
CA LEU A 554 3.33 -1.66 3.81
C LEU A 554 3.92 -1.70 2.40
N GLU A 555 5.18 -2.10 2.26
CA GLU A 555 5.83 -2.27 0.96
C GLU A 555 5.25 -3.48 0.21
N TRP A 556 4.97 -4.58 0.91
CA TRP A 556 4.33 -5.76 0.32
C TRP A 556 2.93 -5.45 -0.22
N LYS A 557 2.08 -4.79 0.59
CA LYS A 557 0.72 -4.38 0.19
C LYS A 557 0.72 -3.37 -0.95
N PHE A 558 1.64 -2.41 -0.94
CA PHE A 558 1.82 -1.46 -2.04
C PHE A 558 2.21 -2.17 -3.34
N THR A 559 3.20 -3.06 -3.29
CA THR A 559 3.66 -3.85 -4.44
C THR A 559 2.54 -4.74 -4.97
N ARG A 560 1.75 -5.35 -4.07
CA ARG A 560 0.57 -6.13 -4.43
C ARG A 560 -0.47 -5.30 -5.19
N CYS A 561 -0.77 -4.08 -4.71
CA CYS A 561 -1.66 -3.15 -5.42
C CYS A 561 -1.12 -2.75 -6.79
N GLN A 562 0.19 -2.51 -6.91
CA GLN A 562 0.82 -2.19 -8.18
C GLN A 562 0.66 -3.33 -9.19
N ILE A 563 0.95 -4.57 -8.76
CA ILE A 563 0.76 -5.77 -9.59
C ILE A 563 -0.71 -5.87 -10.01
N TYR A 564 -1.65 -5.75 -9.07
CA TYR A 564 -3.08 -5.83 -9.37
C TYR A 564 -3.53 -4.77 -10.38
N ALA A 565 -3.07 -3.53 -10.22
CA ALA A 565 -3.39 -2.43 -11.13
C ALA A 565 -2.84 -2.68 -12.55
N GLU A 566 -1.59 -3.14 -12.68
CA GLU A 566 -1.01 -3.47 -13.99
C GLU A 566 -1.84 -4.52 -14.74
N TYR A 567 -2.37 -5.51 -14.03
CA TYR A 567 -3.25 -6.52 -14.63
C TYR A 567 -4.67 -6.02 -14.92
N PHE A 568 -5.19 -5.04 -14.17
CA PHE A 568 -6.48 -4.41 -14.48
C PHE A 568 -6.40 -3.52 -15.71
N ASP A 569 -5.25 -2.90 -15.95
CA ASP A 569 -4.97 -2.06 -17.12
C ASP A 569 -4.75 -2.91 -18.38
N TRP A 570 -4.18 -4.11 -18.22
CA TRP A 570 -3.91 -5.02 -19.33
C TRP A 570 -5.18 -5.74 -19.81
N PHE A 571 -5.76 -5.23 -20.90
CA PHE A 571 -6.89 -5.84 -21.61
C PHE A 571 -6.61 -7.26 -22.18
N THR A 572 -5.35 -7.72 -22.14
CA THR A 572 -4.90 -8.99 -22.71
C THR A 572 -4.40 -9.93 -21.61
N ALA A 573 -5.33 -10.58 -20.92
CA ALA A 573 -5.04 -11.56 -19.88
C ALA A 573 -4.45 -12.90 -20.39
N ILE A 574 -3.96 -12.95 -21.64
CA ILE A 574 -3.37 -14.15 -22.24
C ILE A 574 -1.89 -13.89 -22.55
N PRO A 575 -0.94 -14.71 -22.05
CA PRO A 575 0.47 -14.54 -22.30
C PRO A 575 0.83 -14.79 -23.78
N PRO A 576 1.99 -14.27 -24.24
CA PRO A 576 2.56 -14.65 -25.53
C PRO A 576 2.73 -16.19 -25.63
N PRO A 577 2.42 -16.82 -26.77
CA PRO A 577 2.10 -16.23 -28.08
C PRO A 577 0.61 -15.93 -28.33
N PHE A 578 -0.31 -16.40 -27.49
CA PHE A 578 -1.75 -16.32 -27.72
C PHE A 578 -2.32 -14.89 -27.68
N ASN A 579 -1.58 -13.95 -27.08
CA ASN A 579 -1.89 -12.52 -27.09
C ASN A 579 -2.13 -11.97 -28.51
N LEU A 580 -1.29 -12.37 -29.48
CA LEU A 580 -1.39 -11.93 -30.88
C LEU A 580 -2.71 -12.38 -31.54
N ILE A 581 -3.13 -13.62 -31.26
CA ILE A 581 -4.37 -14.20 -31.81
C ILE A 581 -5.58 -13.51 -31.19
N TYR A 582 -5.57 -13.27 -29.88
CA TYR A 582 -6.68 -12.59 -29.20
C TYR A 582 -6.85 -11.14 -29.68
N ASN A 583 -5.77 -10.37 -29.81
CA ASN A 583 -5.86 -8.99 -30.27
C ASN A 583 -6.39 -8.88 -31.71
N THR A 584 -5.99 -9.80 -32.59
CA THR A 584 -6.46 -9.81 -33.99
C THR A 584 -7.94 -10.18 -34.09
N THR A 585 -8.41 -11.24 -33.42
CA THR A 585 -9.84 -11.61 -33.43
C THR A 585 -10.71 -10.57 -32.73
N TYR A 586 -10.23 -9.97 -31.64
CA TYR A 586 -10.94 -8.95 -30.88
C TYR A 586 -11.04 -7.61 -31.64
N ALA A 587 -9.96 -7.18 -32.30
CA ALA A 587 -9.97 -6.00 -33.18
C ALA A 587 -10.96 -6.18 -34.34
N LEU A 588 -10.95 -7.35 -34.99
CA LEU A 588 -11.93 -7.69 -36.04
C LEU A 588 -13.37 -7.59 -35.51
N ARG A 589 -13.64 -8.19 -34.33
CA ARG A 589 -14.97 -8.12 -33.69
C ARG A 589 -15.41 -6.69 -33.37
N ARG A 590 -14.50 -5.80 -32.96
CA ARG A 590 -14.80 -4.39 -32.68
C ARG A 590 -15.09 -3.61 -33.96
N ILE A 591 -14.32 -3.82 -35.03
CA ILE A 591 -14.55 -3.20 -36.34
C ILE A 591 -15.93 -3.56 -36.89
N PHE A 592 -16.37 -4.82 -36.74
CA PHE A 592 -17.68 -5.28 -37.21
C PHE A 592 -18.85 -4.97 -36.25
N SER A 593 -18.59 -4.36 -35.09
CA SER A 593 -19.62 -4.05 -34.09
C SER A 593 -19.86 -2.55 -33.99
N ASN A 594 -21.07 -2.07 -34.31
CA ASN A 594 -21.52 -0.66 -34.18
C ASN A 594 -21.56 -0.12 -32.72
N LYS A 595 -20.96 -0.82 -31.76
CA LYS A 595 -20.92 -0.44 -30.34
C LYS A 595 -19.65 0.32 -29.94
N PHE A 596 -18.67 0.43 -30.83
CA PHE A 596 -17.36 1.05 -30.56
C PHE A 596 -17.06 2.17 -31.57
N THR A 597 -16.48 3.26 -31.08
CA THR A 597 -16.03 4.41 -31.88
C THR A 597 -14.52 4.51 -31.82
N PHE A 598 -13.91 4.87 -32.95
CA PHE A 598 -12.48 5.11 -33.03
C PHE A 598 -12.15 6.52 -32.53
N VAL A 599 -11.30 6.63 -31.51
CA VAL A 599 -10.76 7.87 -30.93
C VAL A 599 -9.25 7.68 -30.78
N TYR A 600 -8.45 8.74 -30.87
CA TYR A 600 -6.98 8.69 -30.70
C TYR A 600 -6.59 9.48 -29.45
N PRO A 601 -5.66 9.02 -28.59
CA PRO A 601 -4.71 7.91 -28.76
C PRO A 601 -5.25 6.50 -28.44
N ASP A 602 -6.38 6.40 -27.73
CA ASP A 602 -6.94 5.12 -27.27
C ASP A 602 -7.83 4.44 -28.32
N LEU A 603 -7.27 3.39 -28.93
CA LEU A 603 -7.88 2.61 -30.00
C LEU A 603 -9.21 1.93 -29.57
N TRP A 604 -10.33 2.37 -30.16
CA TRP A 604 -11.68 1.78 -30.09
C TRP A 604 -12.35 1.79 -28.70
N ILE A 605 -13.13 2.83 -28.42
CA ILE A 605 -13.83 3.04 -27.14
C ILE A 605 -15.33 2.65 -27.28
N PRO A 606 -15.97 2.02 -26.28
CA PRO A 606 -17.41 1.81 -26.30
C PRO A 606 -18.17 3.14 -26.36
N VAL A 607 -19.16 3.27 -27.25
CA VAL A 607 -19.95 4.51 -27.45
C VAL A 607 -20.61 5.00 -26.16
N LYS A 608 -21.01 4.07 -25.28
CA LYS A 608 -21.63 4.37 -23.97
C LYS A 608 -20.69 5.07 -22.98
N ILE A 609 -19.37 4.88 -23.13
CA ILE A 609 -18.36 5.49 -22.26
C ILE A 609 -17.97 6.86 -22.82
N TRP A 610 -17.93 6.99 -24.15
CA TRP A 610 -17.62 8.25 -24.85
C TRP A 610 -18.72 9.30 -24.69
N ASN A 611 -19.99 8.90 -24.83
CA ASN A 611 -21.16 9.74 -24.56
C ASN A 611 -21.99 9.07 -23.45
N PRO A 612 -21.61 9.23 -22.17
CA PRO A 612 -22.45 8.76 -21.07
C PRO A 612 -23.77 9.53 -21.08
N SER A 613 -24.86 8.88 -20.66
CA SER A 613 -26.11 9.62 -20.51
C SER A 613 -25.93 10.67 -19.41
N LEU A 614 -26.41 11.89 -19.65
CA LEU A 614 -26.25 13.00 -18.70
C LEU A 614 -26.78 12.64 -17.30
N ASN A 615 -27.83 11.83 -17.25
CA ASN A 615 -28.43 11.33 -16.00
C ASN A 615 -27.47 10.42 -15.22
N ASP A 616 -26.76 9.51 -15.89
CA ASP A 616 -25.82 8.59 -15.22
C ASP A 616 -24.64 9.36 -14.60
N VAL A 617 -24.15 10.41 -15.27
CA VAL A 617 -23.07 11.26 -14.76
C VAL A 617 -23.52 12.04 -13.53
N ILE A 618 -24.71 12.65 -13.61
CA ILE A 618 -25.28 13.42 -12.48
C ILE A 618 -25.54 12.49 -11.29
N GLU A 619 -26.02 11.27 -11.50
CA GLU A 619 -26.27 10.31 -10.44
C GLU A 619 -24.97 9.87 -9.74
N GLN A 620 -23.92 9.60 -10.50
CA GLN A 620 -22.59 9.28 -9.96
C GLN A 620 -21.96 10.46 -9.20
N ASP A 621 -22.08 11.68 -9.74
CA ASP A 621 -21.63 12.91 -9.08
C ASP A 621 -22.38 13.14 -7.76
N PHE A 622 -23.70 12.97 -7.76
CA PHE A 622 -24.53 13.13 -6.58
C PHE A 622 -24.21 12.08 -5.51
N LEU A 623 -24.04 10.82 -5.90
CA LEU A 623 -23.67 9.74 -4.99
C LEU A 623 -22.31 10.00 -4.34
N TYR A 624 -21.33 10.44 -5.13
CA TYR A 624 -20.00 10.77 -4.64
C TYR A 624 -20.03 11.98 -3.68
N LEU A 625 -20.72 13.07 -4.03
CA LEU A 625 -20.82 14.24 -3.14
C LEU A 625 -21.57 13.92 -1.84
N LYS A 626 -22.61 13.07 -1.90
CA LYS A 626 -23.31 12.57 -0.73
C LYS A 626 -22.38 11.76 0.17
N LEU A 627 -21.56 10.88 -0.42
CA LEU A 627 -20.55 10.12 0.30
C LEU A 627 -19.52 11.06 0.95
N MET A 628 -18.97 12.02 0.21
CA MET A 628 -17.97 12.96 0.72
C MET A 628 -18.47 13.77 1.91
N ARG A 629 -19.73 14.23 1.87
CA ARG A 629 -20.35 14.92 3.01
C ARG A 629 -20.44 14.01 4.23
N LEU A 630 -20.88 12.77 4.04
CA LEU A 630 -21.01 11.80 5.11
C LEU A 630 -19.64 11.39 5.70
N LEU A 631 -18.61 11.24 4.86
CA LEU A 631 -17.24 10.99 5.32
C LEU A 631 -16.67 12.17 6.11
N PHE A 632 -16.94 13.41 5.67
CA PHE A 632 -16.53 14.61 6.41
C PHE A 632 -17.21 14.68 7.79
N GLU A 633 -18.51 14.39 7.85
CA GLU A 633 -19.24 14.35 9.12
C GLU A 633 -18.63 13.30 10.06
N ARG A 634 -18.41 12.06 9.59
CA ARG A 634 -17.76 10.98 10.36
C ARG A 634 -16.36 11.36 10.82
N TYR A 635 -15.54 11.88 9.92
CA TYR A 635 -14.18 12.33 10.21
C TYR A 635 -14.16 13.39 11.32
N ARG A 636 -15.02 14.41 11.21
CA ARG A 636 -15.11 15.48 12.23
C ARG A 636 -15.52 14.92 13.58
N PHE A 637 -16.53 14.04 13.63
CA PHE A 637 -16.96 13.41 14.87
C PHE A 637 -15.86 12.55 15.49
N ALA A 638 -15.09 11.82 14.68
CA ALA A 638 -13.97 11.02 15.15
C ALA A 638 -12.85 11.89 15.76
N GLU A 639 -12.48 13.00 15.11
CA GLU A 639 -11.49 13.94 15.63
C GLU A 639 -11.99 14.63 16.91
N GLU A 640 -13.21 15.16 16.94
CA GLU A 640 -13.79 15.78 18.14
C GLU A 640 -13.83 14.81 19.33
N TYR A 641 -14.21 13.56 19.09
CA TYR A 641 -14.19 12.51 20.11
C TYR A 641 -12.76 12.22 20.59
N HIS A 642 -11.80 12.08 19.67
CA HIS A 642 -10.40 11.85 20.01
C HIS A 642 -9.86 12.96 20.92
N TYR A 643 -10.09 14.23 20.59
CA TYR A 643 -9.69 15.35 21.43
C TYR A 643 -10.35 15.32 22.81
N GLN A 644 -11.65 15.04 22.90
CA GLN A 644 -12.35 14.92 24.18
C GLN A 644 -11.78 13.79 25.04
N THR A 645 -11.47 12.64 24.45
CA THR A 645 -10.87 11.52 25.17
C THR A 645 -9.47 11.82 25.66
N VAL A 646 -8.61 12.43 24.84
CA VAL A 646 -7.24 12.80 25.23
C VAL A 646 -7.25 13.80 26.38
N MET A 647 -8.13 14.82 26.32
CA MET A 647 -8.27 15.79 27.41
C MET A 647 -8.78 15.16 28.70
N LYS A 648 -9.69 14.19 28.59
CA LYS A 648 -10.19 13.43 29.74
C LYS A 648 -9.07 12.57 30.35
N ASP A 649 -8.32 11.85 29.52
CA ASP A 649 -7.19 11.04 29.98
C ASP A 649 -6.10 11.88 30.64
N ASP A 650 -5.79 13.06 30.08
CA ASP A 650 -4.83 13.98 30.70
C ASP A 650 -5.37 14.52 32.03
N ALA A 651 -6.65 14.92 32.09
CA ALA A 651 -7.29 15.34 33.34
C ALA A 651 -7.28 14.23 34.40
N ASP A 652 -7.59 13.00 34.02
CA ASP A 652 -7.58 11.83 34.90
C ASP A 652 -6.15 11.54 35.40
N ARG A 653 -5.12 11.67 34.54
CA ARG A 653 -3.71 11.59 34.94
C ARG A 653 -3.28 12.69 35.90
N PHE A 654 -3.82 13.91 35.78
CA PHE A 654 -3.56 14.98 36.74
C PHE A 654 -4.21 14.67 38.10
N ILE A 655 -5.45 14.18 38.10
CA ILE A 655 -6.16 13.77 39.32
C ILE A 655 -5.43 12.62 40.02
N ASP A 656 -4.94 11.64 39.27
CA ASP A 656 -4.18 10.51 39.84
C ASP A 656 -2.78 10.93 40.32
N LYS A 657 -2.14 11.91 39.65
CA LYS A 657 -0.91 12.54 40.16
C LYS A 657 -1.16 13.30 41.46
N GLU A 658 -2.30 13.97 41.62
CA GLU A 658 -2.66 14.66 42.87
C GLU A 658 -2.97 13.67 44.01
N LYS A 659 -3.58 12.52 43.71
CA LYS A 659 -3.86 11.46 44.71
C LYS A 659 -2.59 10.73 45.18
N HIS A 660 -1.54 10.70 44.36
CA HIS A 660 -0.28 10.01 44.67
C HIS A 660 0.86 10.92 45.16
N ILE A 661 0.55 12.14 45.61
CA ILE A 661 1.53 12.97 46.34
C ILE A 661 1.58 12.48 47.80
N PRO A 662 2.62 11.75 48.25
CA PRO A 662 2.79 11.51 49.68
C PRO A 662 3.04 12.85 50.38
N PRO A 663 2.59 13.03 51.63
CA PRO A 663 2.81 14.28 52.36
C PRO A 663 4.30 14.59 52.43
N ILE A 664 4.62 15.84 52.08
CA ILE A 664 5.97 16.38 51.94
C ILE A 664 6.80 16.06 53.19
N LEU A 665 7.82 15.21 53.03
CA LEU A 665 9.00 15.16 53.87
C LEU A 665 10.20 15.34 52.95
N SER A 666 10.81 16.53 53.07
CA SER A 666 12.02 16.94 52.37
C SER A 666 13.15 15.93 52.59
N PHE A 667 13.83 15.49 51.55
CA PHE A 667 15.30 15.51 51.48
C PHE A 667 15.77 15.39 50.02
N MET A 668 16.80 16.19 49.73
CA MET A 668 17.37 16.50 48.42
C MET A 668 17.89 15.29 47.62
N ASN A 669 17.60 15.32 46.32
CA ASN A 669 18.47 14.97 45.16
C ASN A 669 17.79 14.06 44.14
N SER A 670 17.14 14.67 43.15
CA SER A 670 17.05 14.12 41.80
C SER A 670 17.04 15.26 40.77
N PRO A 671 17.70 15.10 39.62
CA PRO A 671 17.88 16.17 38.64
C PRO A 671 16.56 16.49 37.92
N PRO A 672 16.41 17.71 37.36
CA PRO A 672 15.21 18.08 36.62
C PRO A 672 15.06 17.20 35.37
N VAL A 673 13.98 16.43 35.33
CA VAL A 673 13.52 15.75 34.11
C VAL A 673 13.19 16.84 33.08
N SER A 674 13.93 16.83 31.98
CA SER A 674 13.76 17.74 30.85
C SER A 674 12.34 17.66 30.29
N HIS A 675 11.55 18.71 30.49
CA HIS A 675 10.44 19.01 29.61
C HIS A 675 10.99 19.22 28.20
N LYS A 676 10.75 18.27 27.29
CA LYS A 676 10.69 18.62 25.86
C LYS A 676 9.42 19.42 25.67
N MET A 677 9.53 20.73 25.93
CA MET A 677 8.63 21.69 25.33
C MET A 677 8.74 21.54 23.83
N ILE A 678 7.57 21.40 23.20
CA ILE A 678 7.35 21.78 21.82
C ILE A 678 7.72 23.26 21.75
N THR A 679 8.92 23.54 21.27
CA THR A 679 9.32 24.88 20.83
C THR A 679 9.20 24.91 19.31
N TYR A 680 8.48 25.93 18.86
CA TYR A 680 8.30 26.43 17.50
C TYR A 680 9.50 26.27 16.57
#